data_AF-A0A5E4WQP1-F1
#
_entry.id   AF-A0A5E4WQP1-F1
#
_cell.length_a   1.000
_cell.length_b   1.000
_cell.length_c   1.000
_cell.angle_alpha   90.00
_cell.angle_beta   90.00
_cell.angle_gamma   90.00
#
_symmetry.space_group_name_H-M   'P 1'
#
loop_
_entity.id
_entity.type
_entity.pdbx_description
1 polymer ?
#
loop_
_entity_poly.entity_id
_entity_poly.type
_entity_poly.pdbx_seq_one_letter_code
_entity_poly.pdbx_strand_id
1 'polypeptide(L)'
;MLGKSQTVGALRQTKICMAVAAMVAATAFPSVATAEVETADVIVQRDKAHIAKALASQLETMTAMNDAKHLTYVQAKTWLSSATIVQNILKIEDPEKRNEELKGIASRVDEMLESAKVGEEGTPPTHVDWMSVEDLKKIKEGANAIAQASEEERANEIEKLSNFLSRDVGLKAIEADALAHWKEMDSVQENLKTLNEADGQSLHELVNRFELKAEMAGGTAKEIGSWASDNLSGKFSDIQKANGGSRINEKTILEITQHSGAASNPVTGTADRERDIGTLRLLEGADHRLDIKDGQLNILQGIEGKGKLSIAVGTSGFLTFEEGGQGVHGDADGVEITAGRDADESVTPVLSQGDAHAGAQSIDVDVREGDSLTVEEDSGESKLEEGGRVNFDAGTSAGNARISIRDGGTLGFDGSDAGNSSISISQGGDVGFSDAGAKQSSIVNSGVLAFASSSGGDAKITNEGDGKLSFSRSTLDRLHLKNSGLAEIDATSGGEATIVNEAMGELEFDGASLEKLKLDNQGVAVISEAFGGEATVHNRAVGRMAIIDTALENIRLSNEGWVGLAGETTADNAVVKMSGGMLDVSLVEKVADESNAAETGTQKAITIGSLSGTGDVITGATEVTLGSANQDDEFGGRFMKTIAIVEPQVEDEATTATTGSVAQRTPSVAQTTQGVQLTKIGTGNLTLAGDQSGVDRLSIQGGTLTAAHANALGSGTVSVASAGTIALAADVGGVTDLTNAGTLDLGTNKLAVRKYASSEGAKINSRVAKLGDDLAFGAIQVSENSDFRTTKIKVTVDDGIEVNDLLKQEVTVVDAQGDAEVQIGEVDFGSISTGVETGDGTDGGTDGGTDGATDGGTGGQVIITETSAVNFLGADSGYTANEQALLASVDGTALGDLASGKIGGKVLSAMALQTAGSDEQRRSARLLSGESLVNNATAAQGSATSFQRGMQTRMIAGGSMFDDATANGAMASDNGIAGWASFKGGNASQRGDGMSFDVKGLDGAIGIDKRVGQNTLVGASVGLGNQESKAKGMPGESKVNSVSVGLYGSHLAATNWFVNGGVSYTNHSVKTDRTVAARNASARLSGKTSGQTFGMFGEVGKRFGVSGVNIDPSVGARVASTRLNAFDETNRDGQGTDGLKVGSQSQTSTRGVVGVRLWSEVASIAGGKVAPSLRLSYEHEFGNTQSSLTNAIYGAPSQFTVKGPKLGRDIFTADLGVDMQIKKQLEVRLGGNVSVRKGESALGGGISAKYRF
;
A
#
# COMPACT_ATOMS: atom_id res chain seq x y z
N MET A 1 -9.50 82.85 -42.40
CA MET A 1 -10.20 84.11 -42.05
C MET A 1 -11.60 83.76 -41.55
N LEU A 2 -12.24 84.43 -40.57
CA LEU A 2 -11.75 85.08 -39.32
C LEU A 2 -12.94 85.61 -38.48
N GLY A 3 -13.06 85.25 -37.18
CA GLY A 3 -13.98 85.84 -36.18
C GLY A 3 -15.38 85.16 -36.02
N LYS A 4 -16.08 85.19 -34.86
CA LYS A 4 -15.82 85.76 -33.51
C LYS A 4 -16.60 85.05 -32.36
N SER A 5 -15.96 84.88 -31.18
CA SER A 5 -16.46 84.99 -29.77
C SER A 5 -17.45 84.00 -29.07
N GLN A 6 -16.89 83.05 -28.29
CA GLN A 6 -17.09 82.72 -26.84
C GLN A 6 -18.44 82.80 -26.05
N THR A 7 -18.89 81.63 -25.52
CA THR A 7 -19.19 81.20 -24.08
C THR A 7 -20.12 82.04 -23.14
N VAL A 8 -20.75 81.55 -22.03
CA VAL A 8 -20.74 80.29 -21.21
C VAL A 8 -22.07 80.10 -20.39
N GLY A 9 -22.31 78.96 -19.69
CA GLY A 9 -23.39 78.76 -18.68
C GLY A 9 -23.50 77.32 -18.09
N ALA A 10 -24.20 77.10 -16.95
CA ALA A 10 -24.21 75.84 -16.15
C ALA A 10 -25.37 75.78 -15.08
N LEU A 11 -25.77 74.69 -14.38
CA LEU A 11 -25.72 73.20 -14.52
C LEU A 11 -26.59 72.49 -13.44
N ARG A 12 -27.31 71.38 -13.78
CA ARG A 12 -27.85 70.24 -12.92
C ARG A 12 -28.92 70.55 -11.82
N GLN A 13 -29.81 69.65 -11.33
CA GLN A 13 -30.45 68.33 -11.71
C GLN A 13 -31.62 68.01 -10.71
N THR A 14 -32.44 66.92 -10.72
CA THR A 14 -33.40 66.33 -11.72
C THR A 14 -34.33 65.24 -11.09
N LYS A 15 -35.68 65.34 -11.27
CA LYS A 15 -36.73 64.25 -11.15
C LYS A 15 -37.02 63.70 -9.72
N ILE A 16 -38.06 62.87 -9.41
CA ILE A 16 -39.07 62.06 -10.16
C ILE A 16 -40.47 62.14 -9.48
N CYS A 17 -41.58 62.02 -10.23
CA CYS A 17 -42.90 61.56 -9.74
C CYS A 17 -43.82 61.11 -10.91
N MET A 18 -44.45 59.92 -10.85
CA MET A 18 -45.74 59.60 -11.51
C MET A 18 -46.28 58.18 -11.23
N ALA A 19 -47.60 58.03 -11.40
CA ALA A 19 -48.37 56.80 -11.68
C ALA A 19 -48.58 55.75 -10.55
N VAL A 20 -49.78 55.78 -9.98
CA VAL A 20 -50.46 54.66 -9.29
C VAL A 20 -51.69 54.26 -10.15
N ALA A 21 -52.22 53.05 -9.95
CA ALA A 21 -53.52 52.51 -10.40
C ALA A 21 -53.62 51.81 -11.78
N ALA A 22 -53.38 50.49 -11.77
CA ALA A 22 -54.04 49.45 -12.59
C ALA A 22 -53.64 48.06 -12.03
N MET A 23 -54.42 46.98 -12.07
CA MET A 23 -55.88 46.78 -12.18
C MET A 23 -56.19 45.34 -11.70
N VAL A 24 -57.33 45.10 -11.04
CA VAL A 24 -57.69 43.77 -10.50
C VAL A 24 -58.18 42.81 -11.59
N ALA A 25 -57.57 41.64 -11.71
CA ALA A 25 -58.13 40.47 -12.41
C ALA A 25 -57.42 39.16 -12.03
N ALA A 26 -57.91 38.46 -11.00
CA ALA A 26 -57.60 37.05 -10.75
C ALA A 26 -58.85 36.20 -11.01
N THR A 27 -58.75 35.18 -11.86
CA THR A 27 -59.88 34.30 -12.23
C THR A 27 -59.97 33.09 -11.31
N ALA A 28 -61.19 32.75 -10.88
CA ALA A 28 -61.43 31.70 -9.89
C ALA A 28 -61.25 30.27 -10.41
N PHE A 29 -60.81 29.38 -9.51
CA PHE A 29 -61.12 27.95 -9.46
C PHE A 29 -61.39 27.57 -7.98
N PRO A 30 -61.93 26.37 -7.66
CA PRO A 30 -62.94 26.27 -6.61
C PRO A 30 -62.42 26.01 -5.19
N SER A 31 -63.30 26.27 -4.24
CA SER A 31 -63.16 25.94 -2.82
C SER A 31 -62.86 24.44 -2.57
N VAL A 32 -61.77 24.18 -1.85
CA VAL A 32 -61.65 23.09 -0.90
C VAL A 32 -61.39 23.73 0.46
N ALA A 33 -62.07 23.27 1.51
CA ALA A 33 -61.85 23.79 2.86
C ALA A 33 -60.67 23.05 3.51
N THR A 34 -59.48 23.64 3.42
CA THR A 34 -58.30 23.31 4.20
C THR A 34 -57.92 24.53 5.04
N ALA A 35 -57.45 24.33 6.27
CA ALA A 35 -56.90 25.43 7.06
C ALA A 35 -55.60 25.90 6.38
N GLU A 36 -55.58 27.12 5.86
CA GLU A 36 -54.37 27.73 5.31
C GLU A 36 -53.45 28.13 6.46
N VAL A 37 -52.25 27.54 6.52
CA VAL A 37 -51.17 27.99 7.40
C VAL A 37 -50.71 29.37 6.89
N GLU A 38 -50.79 30.41 7.72
CA GLU A 38 -50.18 31.72 7.38
C GLU A 38 -48.67 31.52 7.25
N THR A 39 -48.13 31.64 6.03
CA THR A 39 -46.68 31.49 5.83
C THR A 39 -45.92 32.69 6.40
N ALA A 40 -44.71 32.45 6.89
CA ALA A 40 -43.86 33.45 7.54
C ALA A 40 -43.73 34.79 6.78
N ASP A 41 -43.63 34.75 5.44
CA ASP A 41 -43.59 35.95 4.60
C ASP A 41 -44.89 36.78 4.69
N VAL A 42 -46.05 36.13 4.79
CA VAL A 42 -47.34 36.82 4.96
C VAL A 42 -47.37 37.56 6.30
N ILE A 43 -46.86 36.96 7.37
CA ILE A 43 -46.77 37.59 8.70
C ILE A 43 -45.85 38.82 8.66
N VAL A 44 -44.64 38.69 8.09
CA VAL A 44 -43.68 39.82 7.99
C VAL A 44 -44.23 40.95 7.10
N GLN A 45 -44.92 40.64 6.00
CA GLN A 45 -45.55 41.66 5.15
C GLN A 45 -46.79 42.29 5.81
N ARG A 46 -47.57 41.54 6.59
CA ARG A 46 -48.69 42.04 7.40
C ARG A 46 -48.19 43.04 8.44
N ASP A 47 -47.12 42.70 9.16
CA ASP A 47 -46.56 43.56 10.20
C ASP A 47 -45.84 44.79 9.59
N LYS A 48 -45.15 44.64 8.44
CA LYS A 48 -44.69 45.79 7.62
C LYS A 48 -45.85 46.73 7.30
N ALA A 49 -46.99 46.20 6.86
CA ALA A 49 -48.17 47.00 6.52
C ALA A 49 -48.80 47.70 7.74
N HIS A 50 -48.86 47.03 8.90
CA HIS A 50 -49.35 47.64 10.14
C HIS A 50 -48.42 48.75 10.64
N ILE A 51 -47.11 48.52 10.71
CA ILE A 51 -46.13 49.53 11.16
C ILE A 51 -46.11 50.71 10.18
N ALA A 52 -46.11 50.47 8.87
CA ALA A 52 -46.17 51.52 7.86
C ALA A 52 -47.47 52.36 7.96
N LYS A 53 -48.62 51.73 8.22
CA LYS A 53 -49.89 52.43 8.43
C LYS A 53 -49.89 53.29 9.70
N ALA A 54 -49.30 52.79 10.80
CA ALA A 54 -49.17 53.54 12.04
C ALA A 54 -48.23 54.75 11.87
N LEU A 55 -47.05 54.54 11.30
CA LEU A 55 -46.09 55.61 10.97
C LEU A 55 -46.69 56.66 10.03
N ALA A 56 -47.46 56.25 9.02
CA ALA A 56 -48.14 57.17 8.10
C ALA A 56 -49.20 58.02 8.80
N SER A 57 -49.98 57.44 9.73
CA SER A 57 -50.98 58.18 10.50
C SER A 57 -50.35 59.13 11.53
N GLN A 58 -49.25 58.72 12.18
CA GLN A 58 -48.44 59.63 12.99
C GLN A 58 -47.91 60.79 12.13
N LEU A 59 -47.32 60.49 10.97
CA LEU A 59 -46.80 61.49 10.05
C LEU A 59 -47.88 62.49 9.60
N GLU A 60 -49.09 62.04 9.28
CA GLU A 60 -50.21 62.92 8.92
C GLU A 60 -50.55 63.92 10.04
N THR A 61 -50.67 63.44 11.29
CA THR A 61 -50.92 64.33 12.44
C THR A 61 -49.75 65.27 12.76
N MET A 62 -48.51 64.80 12.57
CA MET A 62 -47.31 65.60 12.78
C MET A 62 -47.12 66.65 11.68
N THR A 63 -47.45 66.35 10.42
CA THR A 63 -47.47 67.33 9.33
C THR A 63 -48.47 68.44 9.63
N ALA A 64 -49.70 68.11 10.03
CA ALA A 64 -50.71 69.12 10.38
C ALA A 64 -50.26 70.03 11.56
N MET A 65 -49.62 69.46 12.59
CA MET A 65 -49.06 70.24 13.70
C MET A 65 -47.83 71.07 13.30
N ASN A 66 -46.94 70.52 12.46
CA ASN A 66 -45.78 71.21 11.93
C ASN A 66 -46.18 72.41 11.07
N ASP A 67 -47.18 72.25 10.20
CA ASP A 67 -47.72 73.33 9.37
C ASP A 67 -48.37 74.43 10.22
N ALA A 68 -49.10 74.06 11.29
CA ALA A 68 -49.66 75.02 12.24
C ALA A 68 -48.58 75.80 13.03
N LYS A 69 -47.52 75.11 13.49
CA LYS A 69 -46.38 75.76 14.16
C LYS A 69 -45.54 76.62 13.20
N HIS A 70 -45.33 76.16 11.98
CA HIS A 70 -44.64 76.92 10.94
C HIS A 70 -45.45 78.17 10.53
N LEU A 71 -46.78 78.07 10.40
CA LEU A 71 -47.67 79.21 10.21
C LEU A 71 -47.56 80.21 11.37
N THR A 72 -47.53 79.73 12.61
CA THR A 72 -47.35 80.57 13.82
C THR A 72 -45.99 81.29 13.80
N TYR A 73 -44.91 80.60 13.42
CA TYR A 73 -43.58 81.20 13.23
C TYR A 73 -43.59 82.29 12.14
N VAL A 74 -44.19 82.01 10.98
CA VAL A 74 -44.32 82.97 9.87
C VAL A 74 -45.14 84.19 10.31
N GLN A 75 -46.24 84.00 11.03
CA GLN A 75 -47.07 85.09 11.57
C GLN A 75 -46.27 85.97 12.54
N ALA A 76 -45.59 85.39 13.54
CA ALA A 76 -44.78 86.12 14.50
C ALA A 76 -43.60 86.88 13.84
N LYS A 77 -42.96 86.27 12.83
CA LYS A 77 -41.85 86.86 12.06
C LYS A 77 -42.31 88.02 11.17
N THR A 78 -43.48 87.91 10.55
CA THR A 78 -44.03 88.99 9.71
C THR A 78 -44.66 90.10 10.56
N TRP A 79 -45.21 89.80 11.73
CA TRP A 79 -45.56 90.80 12.75
C TRP A 79 -44.35 91.69 13.10
N LEU A 80 -43.23 91.09 13.49
CA LEU A 80 -41.99 91.81 13.79
C LEU A 80 -41.54 92.71 12.63
N SER A 81 -41.65 92.21 11.39
CA SER A 81 -41.29 92.94 10.17
C SER A 81 -42.16 94.18 9.96
N SER A 82 -43.49 94.05 10.11
CA SER A 82 -44.44 95.13 9.85
C SER A 82 -44.60 96.10 11.01
N ALA A 83 -44.48 95.63 12.25
CA ALA A 83 -44.38 96.49 13.44
C ALA A 83 -43.15 97.41 13.36
N THR A 84 -42.04 96.91 12.81
CA THR A 84 -40.84 97.71 12.52
C THR A 84 -41.10 98.81 11.49
N ILE A 85 -41.91 98.56 10.44
CA ILE A 85 -42.30 99.59 9.46
C ILE A 85 -43.06 100.73 10.16
N VAL A 86 -44.10 100.40 10.94
CA VAL A 86 -44.89 101.42 11.65
C VAL A 86 -44.04 102.15 12.68
N GLN A 87 -43.17 101.48 13.44
CA GLN A 87 -42.24 102.15 14.35
C GLN A 87 -41.23 103.06 13.64
N ASN A 88 -40.83 102.77 12.40
CA ASN A 88 -39.94 103.65 11.65
C ASN A 88 -40.67 104.89 11.15
N ILE A 89 -41.96 104.79 10.82
CA ILE A 89 -42.83 105.94 10.57
C ILE A 89 -42.97 106.80 11.84
N LEU A 90 -43.14 106.18 13.03
CA LEU A 90 -43.21 106.91 14.31
C LEU A 90 -41.94 107.71 14.63
N LYS A 91 -40.79 107.33 14.07
CA LYS A 91 -39.48 108.00 14.24
C LYS A 91 -39.22 109.13 13.23
N ILE A 92 -40.12 109.40 12.28
CA ILE A 92 -40.02 110.54 11.37
C ILE A 92 -40.19 111.83 12.19
N GLU A 93 -39.19 112.70 12.22
CA GLU A 93 -39.22 113.97 12.99
C GLU A 93 -40.34 114.91 12.50
N ASP A 94 -40.43 115.08 11.17
CA ASP A 94 -41.44 115.89 10.48
C ASP A 94 -42.88 115.45 10.86
N PRO A 95 -43.66 116.30 11.55
CA PRO A 95 -44.99 115.94 12.05
C PRO A 95 -46.08 115.96 10.98
N GLU A 96 -45.90 116.65 9.85
CA GLU A 96 -46.87 116.59 8.74
C GLU A 96 -46.65 115.31 7.96
N LYS A 97 -45.41 115.04 7.55
CA LYS A 97 -45.06 113.82 6.81
C LYS A 97 -45.34 112.55 7.61
N ARG A 98 -45.01 112.52 8.91
CA ARG A 98 -45.36 111.41 9.80
C ARG A 98 -46.87 111.17 9.84
N ASN A 99 -47.68 112.22 9.91
CA ASN A 99 -49.13 112.11 9.96
C ASN A 99 -49.74 111.70 8.60
N GLU A 100 -49.11 112.03 7.47
CA GLU A 100 -49.48 111.54 6.14
C GLU A 100 -49.19 110.04 6.00
N GLU A 101 -47.97 109.59 6.34
CA GLU A 101 -47.57 108.18 6.34
C GLU A 101 -48.48 107.33 7.27
N LEU A 102 -48.79 107.84 8.49
CA LEU A 102 -49.72 107.17 9.42
C LEU A 102 -51.16 107.10 8.90
N LYS A 103 -51.64 108.11 8.16
CA LYS A 103 -52.94 108.03 7.47
C LYS A 103 -52.91 107.00 6.34
N GLY A 104 -51.79 106.89 5.62
CA GLY A 104 -51.54 105.80 4.66
C GLY A 104 -51.66 104.42 5.30
N ILE A 105 -50.99 104.20 6.44
CA ILE A 105 -51.11 102.96 7.23
C ILE A 105 -52.56 102.72 7.67
N ALA A 106 -53.24 103.72 8.26
CA ALA A 106 -54.63 103.58 8.71
C ALA A 106 -55.60 103.23 7.56
N SER A 107 -55.37 103.80 6.37
CA SER A 107 -56.19 103.54 5.17
C SER A 107 -55.92 102.15 4.59
N ARG A 108 -54.65 101.71 4.56
CA ARG A 108 -54.27 100.37 4.12
C ARG A 108 -54.77 99.29 5.08
N VAL A 109 -54.81 99.58 6.38
CA VAL A 109 -55.44 98.71 7.37
C VAL A 109 -56.95 98.65 7.18
N ASP A 110 -57.62 99.74 6.77
CA ASP A 110 -59.04 99.67 6.39
C ASP A 110 -59.27 98.77 5.16
N GLU A 111 -58.42 98.84 4.13
CA GLU A 111 -58.52 97.90 2.98
C GLU A 111 -58.38 96.44 3.43
N MET A 112 -57.48 96.14 4.38
CA MET A 112 -57.30 94.79 4.95
C MET A 112 -58.47 94.38 5.87
N LEU A 113 -59.07 95.30 6.62
CA LEU A 113 -60.23 95.02 7.47
C LEU A 113 -61.54 94.92 6.66
N GLU A 114 -61.60 95.49 5.46
CA GLU A 114 -62.73 95.35 4.54
C GLU A 114 -62.68 94.01 3.79
N SER A 115 -61.50 93.57 3.33
CA SER A 115 -61.33 92.23 2.73
C SER A 115 -61.64 91.10 3.73
N ALA A 116 -61.40 91.33 5.02
CA ALA A 116 -61.72 90.42 6.11
C ALA A 116 -63.23 90.14 6.31
N LYS A 117 -64.15 90.84 5.62
CA LYS A 117 -65.60 90.66 5.80
C LYS A 117 -66.20 89.49 5.03
N VAL A 118 -65.43 88.81 4.17
CA VAL A 118 -65.89 87.69 3.35
C VAL A 118 -65.15 86.41 3.75
N GLY A 119 -65.80 85.58 4.58
CA GLY A 119 -65.37 84.23 4.92
C GLY A 119 -66.52 83.24 4.70
N GLU A 120 -66.20 82.01 4.27
CA GLU A 120 -67.19 81.11 3.66
C GLU A 120 -68.28 80.56 4.62
N GLU A 121 -68.02 80.49 5.94
CA GLU A 121 -68.95 79.90 6.93
C GLU A 121 -69.36 80.86 8.07
N GLY A 122 -69.44 82.17 7.81
CA GLY A 122 -70.18 83.11 8.67
C GLY A 122 -69.55 83.52 10.01
N THR A 123 -68.48 82.86 10.47
CA THR A 123 -67.63 83.37 11.56
C THR A 123 -66.66 84.43 11.03
N PRO A 124 -66.54 85.62 11.65
CA PRO A 124 -65.54 86.61 11.25
C PRO A 124 -64.11 86.04 11.40
N PRO A 125 -63.23 86.18 10.39
CA PRO A 125 -61.85 85.71 10.52
C PRO A 125 -61.10 86.48 11.61
N THR A 126 -60.27 85.79 12.38
CA THR A 126 -59.50 86.39 13.48
C THR A 126 -58.23 87.08 13.01
N HIS A 127 -57.78 86.81 11.78
CA HIS A 127 -56.56 87.31 11.16
C HIS A 127 -56.81 87.71 9.70
N VAL A 128 -56.01 88.63 9.18
CA VAL A 128 -55.91 88.96 7.76
C VAL A 128 -54.47 88.74 7.34
N ASP A 129 -54.27 87.90 6.31
CA ASP A 129 -52.98 87.31 5.94
C ASP A 129 -52.24 86.70 7.14
N TRP A 130 -51.33 87.46 7.75
CA TRP A 130 -50.43 87.06 8.84
C TRP A 130 -50.61 87.90 10.12
N MET A 131 -51.55 88.86 10.15
CA MET A 131 -51.75 89.78 11.29
C MET A 131 -53.16 89.67 11.87
N SER A 132 -53.32 89.72 13.19
CA SER A 132 -54.65 89.58 13.79
C SER A 132 -55.53 90.79 13.50
N VAL A 133 -56.84 90.57 13.32
CA VAL A 133 -57.85 91.62 13.12
C VAL A 133 -57.89 92.58 14.32
N GLU A 134 -57.51 92.11 15.50
CA GLU A 134 -57.44 92.89 16.73
C GLU A 134 -56.18 93.77 16.80
N ASP A 135 -55.01 93.25 16.40
CA ASP A 135 -53.80 94.06 16.32
C ASP A 135 -53.87 95.07 15.14
N LEU A 136 -54.51 94.70 14.02
CA LEU A 136 -54.85 95.62 12.91
C LEU A 136 -55.66 96.82 13.42
N LYS A 137 -56.76 96.59 14.14
CA LYS A 137 -57.57 97.66 14.75
C LYS A 137 -56.72 98.54 15.67
N LYS A 138 -55.92 97.96 16.56
CA LYS A 138 -55.06 98.71 17.49
C LYS A 138 -54.00 99.57 16.79
N ILE A 139 -53.41 99.08 15.70
CA ILE A 139 -52.52 99.87 14.84
C ILE A 139 -53.28 101.04 14.20
N LYS A 140 -54.48 100.79 13.64
CA LYS A 140 -55.32 101.84 13.06
C LYS A 140 -55.75 102.89 14.09
N GLU A 141 -56.18 102.46 15.26
CA GLU A 141 -56.62 103.33 16.36
C GLU A 141 -55.48 104.21 16.86
N GLY A 142 -54.32 103.62 17.15
CA GLY A 142 -53.12 104.37 17.53
C GLY A 142 -52.63 105.33 16.44
N ALA A 143 -52.58 104.88 15.18
CA ALA A 143 -52.18 105.73 14.05
C ALA A 143 -53.12 106.94 13.88
N ASN A 144 -54.44 106.73 14.01
CA ASN A 144 -55.41 107.82 13.97
C ASN A 144 -55.32 108.74 15.19
N ALA A 145 -55.14 108.20 16.40
CA ALA A 145 -54.96 108.99 17.61
C ALA A 145 -53.74 109.92 17.47
N ILE A 146 -52.59 109.40 17.04
CA ILE A 146 -51.36 110.20 16.79
C ILE A 146 -51.58 111.23 15.67
N ALA A 147 -52.28 110.86 14.60
CA ALA A 147 -52.54 111.75 13.47
C ALA A 147 -53.53 112.89 13.78
N GLN A 148 -54.33 112.76 14.86
CA GLN A 148 -55.36 113.72 15.29
C GLN A 148 -55.01 114.44 16.61
N ALA A 149 -54.09 113.91 17.41
CA ALA A 149 -53.70 114.47 18.71
C ALA A 149 -53.09 115.87 18.64
N SER A 150 -53.33 116.66 19.69
CA SER A 150 -52.65 117.94 19.91
C SER A 150 -51.14 117.77 20.09
N GLU A 151 -50.36 118.84 19.94
CA GLU A 151 -48.90 118.78 20.01
C GLU A 151 -48.38 118.32 21.39
N GLU A 152 -49.09 118.69 22.48
CA GLU A 152 -48.76 118.27 23.86
C GLU A 152 -49.10 116.80 24.13
N GLU A 153 -50.20 116.28 23.57
CA GLU A 153 -50.65 114.90 23.80
C GLU A 153 -49.93 113.88 22.91
N ARG A 154 -49.48 114.29 21.72
CA ARG A 154 -49.01 113.37 20.66
C ARG A 154 -47.82 112.50 21.09
N ALA A 155 -46.95 113.00 21.97
CA ALA A 155 -45.82 112.21 22.49
C ALA A 155 -46.28 110.95 23.26
N ASN A 156 -47.34 111.08 24.06
CA ASN A 156 -47.92 110.00 24.86
C ASN A 156 -48.60 108.95 23.95
N GLU A 157 -49.35 109.38 22.92
CA GLU A 157 -49.95 108.43 21.97
C GLU A 157 -48.90 107.73 21.10
N ILE A 158 -47.81 108.41 20.72
CA ILE A 158 -46.66 107.78 20.06
C ILE A 158 -46.01 106.73 20.97
N GLU A 159 -45.81 107.03 22.26
CA GLU A 159 -45.24 106.09 23.22
C GLU A 159 -46.14 104.85 23.42
N LYS A 160 -47.46 105.03 23.56
CA LYS A 160 -48.42 103.91 23.68
C LYS A 160 -48.37 102.99 22.47
N LEU A 161 -48.44 103.53 21.25
CA LEU A 161 -48.39 102.70 20.04
C LEU A 161 -47.01 102.06 19.86
N SER A 162 -45.92 102.79 20.14
CA SER A 162 -44.56 102.25 20.12
C SER A 162 -44.39 101.05 21.07
N ASN A 163 -44.88 101.18 22.31
CA ASN A 163 -44.82 100.11 23.31
C ASN A 163 -45.67 98.89 22.93
N PHE A 164 -46.85 99.09 22.31
CA PHE A 164 -47.65 97.99 21.75
C PHE A 164 -46.93 97.26 20.60
N LEU A 165 -46.28 98.01 19.69
CA LEU A 165 -45.50 97.46 18.59
C LEU A 165 -44.20 96.76 19.06
N SER A 166 -43.63 97.19 20.20
CA SER A 166 -42.46 96.58 20.85
C SER A 166 -42.77 95.28 21.64
N ARG A 167 -44.00 94.76 21.60
CA ARG A 167 -44.38 93.49 22.24
C ARG A 167 -43.45 92.36 21.78
N ASP A 168 -42.74 91.73 22.72
CA ASP A 168 -42.04 90.48 22.43
C ASP A 168 -43.06 89.39 22.08
N VAL A 169 -42.82 88.71 20.96
CA VAL A 169 -43.62 87.60 20.43
C VAL A 169 -42.93 86.25 20.59
N GLY A 170 -41.83 86.19 21.35
CA GLY A 170 -41.18 84.93 21.74
C GLY A 170 -40.54 84.16 20.58
N LEU A 171 -40.18 84.84 19.48
CA LEU A 171 -39.85 84.20 18.20
C LEU A 171 -38.80 83.08 18.32
N LYS A 172 -37.78 83.23 19.18
CA LYS A 172 -36.75 82.19 19.42
C LYS A 172 -37.30 80.91 20.04
N ALA A 173 -38.32 81.02 20.91
CA ALA A 173 -38.96 79.84 21.50
C ALA A 173 -39.83 79.13 20.45
N ILE A 174 -40.58 79.89 19.63
CA ILE A 174 -41.38 79.36 18.52
C ILE A 174 -40.48 78.68 17.46
N GLU A 175 -39.33 79.28 17.15
CA GLU A 175 -38.34 78.74 16.21
C GLU A 175 -37.69 77.45 16.72
N ALA A 176 -37.36 77.37 18.01
CA ALA A 176 -36.82 76.16 18.63
C ALA A 176 -37.86 75.03 18.72
N ASP A 177 -39.10 75.36 19.06
CA ASP A 177 -40.24 74.43 19.17
C ASP A 177 -40.64 73.86 17.79
N ALA A 178 -40.71 74.71 16.76
CA ALA A 178 -40.93 74.27 15.38
C ALA A 178 -39.77 73.39 14.86
N LEU A 179 -38.51 73.75 15.15
CA LEU A 179 -37.35 72.94 14.75
C LEU A 179 -37.26 71.59 15.50
N ALA A 180 -37.76 71.51 16.73
CA ALA A 180 -37.87 70.25 17.47
C ALA A 180 -38.90 69.32 16.81
N HIS A 181 -40.14 69.79 16.60
CA HIS A 181 -41.17 68.99 15.92
C HIS A 181 -40.80 68.62 14.48
N TRP A 182 -40.10 69.49 13.75
CA TRP A 182 -39.61 69.15 12.42
C TRP A 182 -38.64 67.97 12.45
N LYS A 183 -37.71 67.91 13.40
CA LYS A 183 -36.78 66.76 13.56
C LYS A 183 -37.48 65.47 13.96
N GLU A 184 -38.48 65.56 14.83
CA GLU A 184 -39.31 64.41 15.21
C GLU A 184 -40.07 63.88 13.98
N MET A 185 -40.62 64.77 13.15
CA MET A 185 -41.31 64.42 11.90
C MET A 185 -40.35 63.83 10.85
N ASP A 186 -39.16 64.42 10.66
CA ASP A 186 -38.10 63.95 9.75
C ASP A 186 -37.65 62.52 10.13
N SER A 187 -37.51 62.23 11.42
CA SER A 187 -37.21 60.87 11.91
C SER A 187 -38.34 59.87 11.63
N VAL A 188 -39.61 60.26 11.72
CA VAL A 188 -40.75 59.42 11.31
C VAL A 188 -40.75 59.18 9.79
N GLN A 189 -40.40 60.18 8.98
CA GLN A 189 -40.24 60.03 7.53
C GLN A 189 -39.09 59.07 7.17
N GLU A 190 -37.92 59.20 7.80
CA GLU A 190 -36.78 58.32 7.58
C GLU A 190 -37.08 56.87 7.99
N ASN A 191 -37.80 56.67 9.10
CA ASN A 191 -38.25 55.35 9.53
C ASN A 191 -39.24 54.71 8.56
N LEU A 192 -40.26 55.45 8.09
CA LEU A 192 -41.21 54.98 7.09
C LEU A 192 -40.53 54.68 5.74
N LYS A 193 -39.54 55.50 5.35
CA LYS A 193 -38.72 55.25 4.16
C LYS A 193 -37.91 53.94 4.31
N THR A 194 -37.18 53.78 5.42
CA THR A 194 -36.37 52.59 5.71
C THR A 194 -37.22 51.32 5.65
N LEU A 195 -38.41 51.33 6.28
CA LEU A 195 -39.32 50.19 6.29
C LEU A 195 -39.83 49.83 4.89
N ASN A 196 -40.09 50.84 4.04
CA ASN A 196 -40.54 50.62 2.66
C ASN A 196 -39.42 50.07 1.76
N GLU A 197 -38.22 50.64 1.84
CA GLU A 197 -37.05 50.26 1.04
C GLU A 197 -36.45 48.89 1.43
N ALA A 198 -36.68 48.42 2.67
CA ALA A 198 -36.21 47.10 3.12
C ALA A 198 -36.93 45.93 2.43
N ASP A 199 -36.14 44.96 1.95
CA ASP A 199 -36.53 43.73 1.28
C ASP A 199 -36.02 42.46 2.00
N GLY A 200 -36.71 41.33 1.78
CA GLY A 200 -36.32 40.00 2.24
C GLY A 200 -35.77 39.95 3.68
N GLN A 201 -34.52 39.48 3.81
CA GLN A 201 -33.80 39.36 5.08
C GLN A 201 -33.63 40.71 5.81
N SER A 202 -33.42 41.82 5.09
CA SER A 202 -33.26 43.14 5.70
C SER A 202 -34.57 43.64 6.33
N LEU A 203 -35.71 43.26 5.76
CA LEU A 203 -37.03 43.54 6.34
C LEU A 203 -37.29 42.68 7.59
N HIS A 204 -37.00 41.39 7.50
CA HIS A 204 -37.13 40.44 8.62
C HIS A 204 -36.30 40.90 9.83
N GLU A 205 -35.01 41.21 9.62
CA GLU A 205 -34.10 41.71 10.66
C GLU A 205 -34.46 43.10 11.23
N LEU A 206 -35.33 43.85 10.54
CA LEU A 206 -35.77 45.20 10.95
C LEU A 206 -37.09 45.17 11.75
N VAL A 207 -37.95 44.19 11.49
CA VAL A 207 -39.29 44.05 12.10
C VAL A 207 -39.29 43.07 13.28
N ASN A 208 -38.50 42.00 13.21
CA ASN A 208 -38.55 40.87 14.15
C ASN A 208 -37.38 40.83 15.15
N ARG A 209 -36.48 41.82 15.12
CA ARG A 209 -35.32 41.90 16.03
C ARG A 209 -35.69 42.64 17.32
N PHE A 210 -35.54 41.98 18.46
CA PHE A 210 -35.72 42.57 19.78
C PHE A 210 -34.51 42.30 20.68
N GLU A 211 -34.08 43.30 21.44
CA GLU A 211 -33.13 43.13 22.55
C GLU A 211 -33.91 42.89 23.84
N LEU A 212 -33.59 41.80 24.55
CA LEU A 212 -34.09 41.49 25.88
C LEU A 212 -33.42 42.43 26.90
N LYS A 213 -34.21 43.22 27.62
CA LYS A 213 -33.71 44.20 28.62
C LYS A 213 -34.36 44.03 29.98
N ALA A 214 -33.52 44.03 31.01
CA ALA A 214 -33.93 44.03 32.41
C ALA A 214 -34.25 45.45 32.94
N GLU A 215 -35.03 45.51 34.01
CA GLU A 215 -35.14 46.72 34.83
C GLU A 215 -33.80 46.98 35.54
N MET A 216 -33.26 48.19 35.38
CA MET A 216 -31.99 48.61 35.99
C MET A 216 -32.22 49.26 37.36
N ALA A 217 -31.76 48.60 38.42
CA ALA A 217 -31.85 49.08 39.80
C ALA A 217 -30.45 49.30 40.39
N GLY A 218 -30.15 50.54 40.79
CA GLY A 218 -28.87 50.89 41.45
C GLY A 218 -27.61 50.76 40.58
N GLY A 219 -27.74 50.45 39.29
CA GLY A 219 -26.63 50.16 38.37
C GLY A 219 -26.49 48.67 38.01
N THR A 220 -27.25 47.79 38.66
CA THR A 220 -27.35 46.36 38.32
C THR A 220 -28.69 46.04 37.66
N ALA A 221 -28.67 45.14 36.68
CA ALA A 221 -29.85 44.56 36.09
C ALA A 221 -30.53 43.56 37.05
N LYS A 222 -31.87 43.58 37.15
CA LYS A 222 -32.64 42.50 37.79
C LYS A 222 -32.63 41.21 36.96
N GLU A 223 -32.98 40.10 37.59
CA GLU A 223 -33.48 38.92 36.89
C GLU A 223 -34.85 39.22 36.23
N ILE A 224 -35.09 38.67 35.05
CA ILE A 224 -36.29 38.95 34.24
C ILE A 224 -37.23 37.74 34.30
N GLY A 225 -38.24 37.77 35.17
CA GLY A 225 -39.12 36.61 35.39
C GLY A 225 -39.94 36.13 34.18
N SER A 226 -39.97 36.87 33.06
CA SER A 226 -40.65 36.47 31.80
C SER A 226 -40.14 37.25 30.59
N TRP A 227 -40.21 36.66 29.40
CA TRP A 227 -40.03 37.37 28.11
C TRP A 227 -41.27 38.22 27.70
N ALA A 228 -41.91 38.87 28.67
CA ALA A 228 -43.08 39.73 28.45
C ALA A 228 -42.76 40.99 27.64
N SER A 229 -43.79 41.63 27.08
CA SER A 229 -43.70 42.76 26.15
C SER A 229 -42.86 43.93 26.62
N ASP A 230 -42.80 44.14 27.92
CA ASP A 230 -42.22 45.32 28.54
C ASP A 230 -40.71 45.17 28.75
N ASN A 231 -40.22 43.91 28.76
CA ASN A 231 -38.81 43.54 28.78
C ASN A 231 -38.20 43.46 27.37
N LEU A 232 -38.99 43.75 26.32
CA LEU A 232 -38.59 43.64 24.91
C LEU A 232 -38.51 45.01 24.24
N SER A 233 -37.33 45.31 23.70
CA SER A 233 -37.02 46.59 23.05
C SER A 233 -36.55 46.37 21.61
N GLY A 234 -37.01 47.21 20.68
CA GLY A 234 -36.68 47.08 19.25
C GLY A 234 -37.14 48.30 18.46
N LYS A 235 -36.65 48.48 17.23
CA LYS A 235 -36.78 49.75 16.47
C LYS A 235 -38.22 50.21 16.26
N PHE A 236 -39.16 49.28 16.09
CA PHE A 236 -40.60 49.57 15.97
C PHE A 236 -41.42 49.04 17.16
N SER A 237 -40.76 48.66 18.24
CA SER A 237 -41.39 47.90 19.33
C SER A 237 -42.56 48.64 19.98
N ASP A 238 -42.51 49.95 20.19
CA ASP A 238 -43.64 50.66 20.84
C ASP A 238 -44.88 50.78 19.92
N ILE A 239 -44.69 50.76 18.60
CA ILE A 239 -45.81 50.67 17.62
C ILE A 239 -46.43 49.27 17.67
N GLN A 240 -45.61 48.22 17.69
CA GLN A 240 -46.07 46.83 17.84
C GLN A 240 -46.74 46.60 19.21
N LYS A 241 -46.31 47.31 20.27
CA LYS A 241 -46.86 47.22 21.64
C LYS A 241 -48.35 47.61 21.71
N ALA A 242 -48.77 48.60 20.91
CA ALA A 242 -50.14 49.09 20.89
C ALA A 242 -51.16 48.15 20.22
N ASN A 243 -50.71 47.08 19.54
CA ASN A 243 -51.57 46.21 18.71
C ASN A 243 -51.81 44.80 19.30
N GLY A 244 -51.35 44.53 20.53
CA GLY A 244 -51.83 43.41 21.36
C GLY A 244 -51.39 41.97 21.02
N GLY A 245 -50.45 41.77 20.08
CA GLY A 245 -49.94 40.44 19.73
C GLY A 245 -48.80 39.93 20.63
N SER A 246 -48.59 38.61 20.67
CA SER A 246 -47.33 38.03 21.15
C SER A 246 -46.17 38.52 20.29
N ARG A 247 -45.06 38.87 20.92
CA ARG A 247 -43.88 39.49 20.27
C ARG A 247 -42.80 38.52 19.84
N ILE A 248 -42.81 37.32 20.43
CA ILE A 248 -41.82 36.28 20.17
C ILE A 248 -42.57 35.14 19.48
N ASN A 249 -41.99 34.68 18.38
CA ASN A 249 -42.49 33.67 17.46
C ASN A 249 -41.34 33.03 16.66
N GLU A 250 -41.69 32.03 15.86
CA GLU A 250 -40.89 31.32 14.84
C GLU A 250 -39.94 32.16 13.94
N LYS A 251 -40.13 33.48 13.83
CA LYS A 251 -39.31 34.40 13.03
C LYS A 251 -38.66 35.53 13.83
N THR A 252 -38.71 35.46 15.16
CA THR A 252 -38.11 36.43 16.07
C THR A 252 -36.61 36.22 16.24
N ILE A 253 -35.83 37.29 16.16
CA ILE A 253 -34.41 37.32 16.55
C ILE A 253 -34.33 38.04 17.89
N LEU A 254 -34.08 37.30 18.97
CA LEU A 254 -33.92 37.85 20.31
C LEU A 254 -32.43 38.02 20.61
N GLU A 255 -31.99 39.27 20.74
CA GLU A 255 -30.62 39.63 21.09
C GLU A 255 -30.46 39.60 22.62
N ILE A 256 -29.56 38.73 23.07
CA ILE A 256 -29.12 38.59 24.47
C ILE A 256 -27.84 39.40 24.64
N THR A 257 -27.82 40.30 25.62
CA THR A 257 -26.78 41.31 25.82
C THR A 257 -26.45 41.47 27.30
N GLN A 258 -25.42 42.27 27.62
CA GLN A 258 -25.13 42.71 28.99
C GLN A 258 -26.33 43.40 29.70
N HIS A 259 -27.38 43.79 28.98
CA HIS A 259 -28.58 44.42 29.53
C HIS A 259 -29.71 43.42 29.83
N SER A 260 -29.57 42.14 29.46
CA SER A 260 -30.62 41.11 29.57
C SER A 260 -30.78 40.53 30.99
N GLY A 261 -30.04 41.02 31.98
CA GLY A 261 -30.10 40.52 33.36
C GLY A 261 -29.42 39.16 33.54
N ALA A 262 -29.34 38.69 34.80
CA ALA A 262 -28.61 37.45 35.12
C ALA A 262 -29.36 36.17 34.72
N ALA A 263 -30.70 36.18 34.78
CA ALA A 263 -31.54 35.03 34.43
C ALA A 263 -32.90 35.46 33.89
N SER A 264 -33.55 34.58 33.12
CA SER A 264 -34.96 34.67 32.76
C SER A 264 -35.62 33.29 32.58
N ASN A 265 -36.94 33.22 32.69
CA ASN A 265 -37.73 32.07 32.25
C ASN A 265 -38.49 32.45 30.97
N PRO A 266 -38.37 31.70 29.86
CA PRO A 266 -39.01 32.06 28.59
C PRO A 266 -40.51 31.78 28.57
N VAL A 267 -40.97 30.68 29.20
CA VAL A 267 -42.36 30.21 29.14
C VAL A 267 -43.28 30.90 30.14
N THR A 268 -42.74 31.54 31.20
CA THR A 268 -43.55 32.32 32.14
C THR A 268 -44.41 33.36 31.41
N GLY A 269 -45.73 33.22 31.53
CA GLY A 269 -46.70 34.16 31.00
C GLY A 269 -47.23 33.84 29.60
N THR A 270 -46.95 32.66 29.02
CA THR A 270 -47.78 32.12 27.93
C THR A 270 -49.02 31.40 28.50
N ALA A 271 -50.01 31.12 27.65
CA ALA A 271 -51.32 30.60 28.06
C ALA A 271 -51.42 29.06 28.02
N ASP A 272 -50.58 28.49 27.17
CA ASP A 272 -50.33 27.08 26.82
C ASP A 272 -49.12 26.51 27.58
N ARG A 273 -48.23 27.39 28.06
CA ARG A 273 -46.90 27.08 28.63
C ARG A 273 -45.86 26.65 27.59
N GLU A 274 -46.13 26.97 26.33
CA GLU A 274 -45.22 26.77 25.19
C GLU A 274 -44.71 28.13 24.67
N ARG A 275 -43.60 28.15 23.92
CA ARG A 275 -43.16 29.33 23.16
C ARG A 275 -42.26 28.95 21.98
N ASP A 276 -42.61 29.45 20.80
CA ASP A 276 -41.73 29.45 19.63
C ASP A 276 -40.80 30.68 19.58
N ILE A 277 -39.55 30.47 19.19
CA ILE A 277 -38.60 31.54 18.81
C ILE A 277 -37.82 31.15 17.56
N GLY A 278 -37.45 32.13 16.72
CA GLY A 278 -36.53 31.91 15.61
C GLY A 278 -35.09 31.73 16.09
N THR A 279 -34.43 32.84 16.41
CA THR A 279 -32.99 32.90 16.70
C THR A 279 -32.71 33.53 18.07
N LEU A 280 -31.86 32.91 18.87
CA LEU A 280 -31.20 33.53 20.01
C LEU A 280 -29.81 34.04 19.59
N ARG A 281 -29.62 35.35 19.59
CA ARG A 281 -28.38 36.00 19.14
C ARG A 281 -27.58 36.52 20.34
N LEU A 282 -26.46 35.87 20.63
CA LEU A 282 -25.63 36.13 21.80
C LEU A 282 -24.56 37.18 21.47
N LEU A 283 -24.74 38.42 21.91
CA LEU A 283 -23.74 39.48 21.68
C LEU A 283 -22.54 39.35 22.62
N GLU A 284 -21.38 39.80 22.16
CA GLU A 284 -20.12 39.72 22.89
C GLU A 284 -20.22 40.43 24.26
N GLY A 285 -19.86 39.72 25.33
CA GLY A 285 -19.99 40.21 26.71
C GLY A 285 -21.36 39.98 27.37
N ALA A 286 -22.32 39.33 26.69
CA ALA A 286 -23.51 38.81 27.35
C ALA A 286 -23.18 37.60 28.25
N ASP A 287 -23.90 37.50 29.38
CA ASP A 287 -23.82 36.38 30.32
C ASP A 287 -25.21 36.23 30.95
N HIS A 288 -25.96 35.19 30.58
CA HIS A 288 -27.39 35.06 30.90
C HIS A 288 -27.79 33.59 31.10
N ARG A 289 -28.72 33.35 32.03
CA ARG A 289 -29.31 32.02 32.28
C ARG A 289 -30.77 31.94 31.83
N LEU A 290 -31.14 30.87 31.13
CA LEU A 290 -32.54 30.51 30.85
C LEU A 290 -32.97 29.37 31.77
N ASP A 291 -34.04 29.57 32.55
CA ASP A 291 -34.65 28.53 33.37
C ASP A 291 -35.95 28.07 32.71
N ILE A 292 -35.97 26.86 32.16
CA ILE A 292 -37.12 26.23 31.50
C ILE A 292 -37.68 25.16 32.43
N LYS A 293 -38.92 25.34 32.90
CA LYS A 293 -39.58 24.49 33.90
C LYS A 293 -41.07 24.48 33.64
N ASP A 294 -41.72 23.32 33.82
CA ASP A 294 -43.16 23.15 33.57
C ASP A 294 -43.58 23.79 32.22
N GLY A 295 -43.04 23.35 31.09
CA GLY A 295 -43.34 23.96 29.78
C GLY A 295 -42.20 23.89 28.77
N GLN A 296 -42.49 24.36 27.56
CA GLN A 296 -41.72 24.07 26.34
C GLN A 296 -41.20 25.32 25.63
N LEU A 297 -39.94 25.32 25.21
CA LEU A 297 -39.33 26.33 24.32
C LEU A 297 -38.87 25.68 23.01
N ASN A 298 -39.43 26.14 21.89
CA ASN A 298 -39.10 25.68 20.54
C ASN A 298 -38.17 26.70 19.85
N ILE A 299 -37.01 26.27 19.35
CA ILE A 299 -36.03 27.11 18.66
C ILE A 299 -35.97 26.70 17.18
N LEU A 300 -36.57 27.52 16.31
CA LEU A 300 -36.84 27.21 14.90
C LEU A 300 -35.78 27.70 13.90
N GLN A 301 -34.73 28.38 14.36
CA GLN A 301 -33.56 28.72 13.51
C GLN A 301 -32.24 28.45 14.23
N GLY A 302 -32.10 28.81 15.52
CA GLY A 302 -30.96 28.38 16.32
C GLY A 302 -30.41 29.40 17.33
N ILE A 303 -29.21 29.12 17.84
CA ILE A 303 -28.44 29.98 18.74
C ILE A 303 -27.11 30.34 18.07
N GLU A 304 -26.79 31.64 17.96
CA GLU A 304 -25.59 32.13 17.27
C GLU A 304 -24.84 33.21 18.08
N GLY A 305 -23.54 33.36 17.85
CA GLY A 305 -22.73 34.44 18.43
C GLY A 305 -22.07 34.14 19.77
N LYS A 306 -21.30 35.12 20.27
CA LYS A 306 -20.17 34.93 21.20
C LYS A 306 -20.44 35.30 22.67
N GLY A 307 -21.68 35.61 23.03
CA GLY A 307 -22.08 35.72 24.43
C GLY A 307 -22.12 34.34 25.12
N LYS A 308 -22.29 34.33 26.44
CA LYS A 308 -22.63 33.09 27.16
C LYS A 308 -24.14 32.95 27.34
N LEU A 309 -24.61 31.70 27.30
CA LEU A 309 -25.98 31.33 27.61
C LEU A 309 -25.99 29.98 28.32
N SER A 310 -26.34 29.95 29.61
CA SER A 310 -26.58 28.70 30.33
C SER A 310 -28.08 28.41 30.33
N ILE A 311 -28.53 27.27 29.81
CA ILE A 311 -29.93 26.84 29.76
C ILE A 311 -30.14 25.70 30.75
N ALA A 312 -30.92 25.92 31.79
CA ALA A 312 -31.33 24.91 32.76
C ALA A 312 -32.76 24.45 32.44
N VAL A 313 -32.88 23.21 31.93
CA VAL A 313 -34.16 22.53 31.73
C VAL A 313 -34.43 21.68 32.97
N GLY A 314 -35.32 22.19 33.83
CA GLY A 314 -35.69 21.56 35.10
C GLY A 314 -36.87 20.61 34.95
N THR A 315 -37.51 20.29 36.08
CA THR A 315 -38.65 19.36 36.14
C THR A 315 -39.78 19.80 35.20
N SER A 316 -40.35 18.84 34.45
CA SER A 316 -41.37 19.05 33.41
C SER A 316 -41.03 20.13 32.36
N GLY A 317 -39.74 20.44 32.17
CA GLY A 317 -39.25 21.41 31.18
C GLY A 317 -38.85 20.74 29.87
N PHE A 318 -39.12 21.40 28.74
CA PHE A 318 -38.82 20.91 27.40
C PHE A 318 -38.11 21.99 26.56
N LEU A 319 -37.04 21.60 25.86
CA LEU A 319 -36.29 22.44 24.93
C LEU A 319 -36.13 21.71 23.60
N THR A 320 -36.75 22.23 22.54
CA THR A 320 -36.70 21.63 21.20
C THR A 320 -35.94 22.53 20.24
N PHE A 321 -35.01 21.96 19.48
CA PHE A 321 -34.44 22.58 18.27
C PHE A 321 -35.10 21.94 17.06
N GLU A 322 -36.00 22.69 16.42
CA GLU A 322 -37.00 22.17 15.47
C GLU A 322 -36.43 21.88 14.08
N GLU A 323 -37.12 21.01 13.31
CA GLU A 323 -36.69 20.56 11.98
C GLU A 323 -36.32 21.73 11.04
N GLY A 324 -35.15 21.60 10.39
CA GLY A 324 -34.67 22.60 9.43
C GLY A 324 -34.05 23.86 10.05
N GLY A 325 -34.00 23.96 11.37
CA GLY A 325 -33.12 24.90 12.08
C GLY A 325 -31.64 24.50 11.98
N GLN A 326 -30.74 25.35 12.50
CA GLN A 326 -29.31 25.05 12.63
C GLN A 326 -28.94 24.44 13.99
N GLY A 327 -29.83 24.50 14.97
CA GLY A 327 -29.53 24.15 16.37
C GLY A 327 -28.63 25.20 17.03
N VAL A 328 -27.51 24.78 17.62
CA VAL A 328 -26.47 25.67 18.14
C VAL A 328 -25.40 25.86 17.06
N HIS A 329 -25.18 27.09 16.62
CA HIS A 329 -24.22 27.40 15.56
C HIS A 329 -22.76 27.25 16.05
N GLY A 330 -21.86 26.86 15.13
CA GLY A 330 -20.45 26.56 15.43
C GLY A 330 -19.55 27.74 15.80
N ASP A 331 -20.11 28.92 16.12
CA ASP A 331 -19.41 30.05 16.76
C ASP A 331 -19.92 30.37 18.18
N ALA A 332 -20.90 29.60 18.68
CA ALA A 332 -21.57 29.80 19.96
C ALA A 332 -20.94 29.00 21.11
N ASP A 333 -19.60 29.08 21.25
CA ASP A 333 -18.77 28.37 22.27
C ASP A 333 -19.17 28.64 23.74
N GLY A 334 -20.01 29.66 23.96
CA GLY A 334 -20.55 30.09 25.25
C GLY A 334 -21.89 29.44 25.64
N VAL A 335 -22.44 28.55 24.81
CA VAL A 335 -23.69 27.83 25.13
C VAL A 335 -23.41 26.64 26.05
N GLU A 336 -24.17 26.58 27.13
CA GLU A 336 -24.17 25.50 28.11
C GLU A 336 -25.62 25.07 28.36
N ILE A 337 -25.92 23.78 28.35
CA ILE A 337 -27.26 23.22 28.54
C ILE A 337 -27.19 22.20 29.68
N THR A 338 -28.11 22.26 30.63
CA THR A 338 -28.25 21.28 31.71
C THR A 338 -29.69 20.79 31.74
N ALA A 339 -29.89 19.48 31.71
CA ALA A 339 -31.23 18.88 31.78
C ALA A 339 -31.31 17.84 32.90
N GLY A 340 -32.40 17.87 33.65
CA GLY A 340 -32.63 16.97 34.79
C GLY A 340 -33.77 17.44 35.68
N ARG A 341 -34.02 16.74 36.79
CA ARG A 341 -34.90 17.27 37.84
C ARG A 341 -34.21 18.39 38.63
N ASP A 342 -35.02 19.29 39.12
CA ASP A 342 -34.60 20.28 40.11
C ASP A 342 -34.34 19.65 41.48
N ALA A 343 -33.51 20.31 42.29
CA ALA A 343 -33.39 19.97 43.69
C ALA A 343 -34.64 20.43 44.45
N ASP A 344 -35.28 19.51 45.17
CA ASP A 344 -36.46 19.80 46.01
C ASP A 344 -36.08 20.78 47.14
N GLU A 345 -36.58 22.01 47.07
CA GLU A 345 -36.32 23.06 48.08
C GLU A 345 -36.84 22.69 49.49
N SER A 346 -37.66 21.64 49.63
CA SER A 346 -38.21 21.19 50.91
C SER A 346 -37.33 20.18 51.67
N VAL A 347 -36.31 19.59 51.02
CA VAL A 347 -35.48 18.53 51.64
C VAL A 347 -34.08 19.05 52.01
N THR A 348 -33.84 19.23 53.31
CA THR A 348 -32.50 19.50 53.84
C THR A 348 -31.57 18.30 53.61
N PRO A 349 -30.37 18.45 53.02
CA PRO A 349 -29.50 17.33 52.70
C PRO A 349 -28.94 16.66 53.96
N VAL A 350 -29.39 15.45 54.25
CA VAL A 350 -28.75 14.54 55.20
C VAL A 350 -27.65 13.78 54.47
N LEU A 351 -26.40 14.01 54.85
CA LEU A 351 -25.27 13.20 54.39
C LEU A 351 -25.33 11.82 55.04
N SER A 352 -25.75 10.79 54.28
CA SER A 352 -25.60 9.38 54.63
C SER A 352 -24.70 8.66 53.63
N GLN A 353 -23.63 8.06 54.13
CA GLN A 353 -22.83 7.07 53.40
C GLN A 353 -23.48 5.69 53.58
N GLY A 354 -23.54 4.88 52.53
CA GLY A 354 -24.28 3.60 52.50
C GLY A 354 -25.78 3.82 52.28
N ASP A 355 -26.49 3.00 51.50
CA ASP A 355 -26.14 1.70 50.89
C ASP A 355 -26.67 1.60 49.45
N ALA A 356 -26.18 0.60 48.69
CA ALA A 356 -26.64 0.36 47.33
C ALA A 356 -28.07 -0.21 47.28
N HIS A 357 -28.88 0.25 46.33
CA HIS A 357 -30.15 -0.37 45.94
C HIS A 357 -30.16 -0.64 44.43
N ALA A 358 -29.82 -1.87 44.06
CA ALA A 358 -30.00 -2.38 42.70
C ALA A 358 -31.48 -2.72 42.48
N GLY A 359 -32.07 -2.26 41.37
CA GLY A 359 -33.50 -2.47 41.14
C GLY A 359 -34.13 -1.69 39.98
N ALA A 360 -33.50 -1.66 38.80
CA ALA A 360 -34.17 -1.32 37.55
C ALA A 360 -34.20 -2.57 36.66
N GLN A 361 -35.38 -2.99 36.23
CA GLN A 361 -35.52 -4.11 35.29
C GLN A 361 -35.34 -3.61 33.86
N SER A 362 -34.61 -4.37 33.05
CA SER A 362 -34.52 -4.15 31.61
C SER A 362 -35.89 -4.30 30.95
N ILE A 363 -36.37 -3.24 30.31
CA ILE A 363 -37.48 -3.34 29.35
C ILE A 363 -36.85 -3.63 28.00
N ASP A 364 -37.09 -4.82 27.45
CA ASP A 364 -36.85 -5.08 26.03
C ASP A 364 -37.78 -4.20 25.19
N VAL A 365 -37.21 -3.31 24.37
CA VAL A 365 -37.98 -2.49 23.42
C VAL A 365 -37.52 -2.84 22.00
N ASP A 366 -38.19 -3.83 21.39
CA ASP A 366 -38.17 -4.06 19.93
C ASP A 366 -38.87 -2.87 19.24
N VAL A 367 -38.14 -1.77 19.03
CA VAL A 367 -38.66 -0.55 18.39
C VAL A 367 -38.95 -0.84 16.92
N ARG A 368 -40.22 -1.12 16.62
CA ARG A 368 -40.78 -0.98 15.28
C ARG A 368 -41.36 0.42 15.05
N GLU A 369 -41.43 0.79 13.78
CA GLU A 369 -41.79 2.11 13.28
C GLU A 369 -43.13 2.64 13.82
N GLY A 370 -43.08 3.82 14.45
CA GLY A 370 -44.14 4.83 14.47
C GLY A 370 -45.58 4.40 14.76
N ASP A 371 -45.93 4.23 16.05
CA ASP A 371 -47.30 4.41 16.52
C ASP A 371 -47.33 5.08 17.91
N SER A 372 -48.40 5.80 18.24
CA SER A 372 -48.47 6.62 19.47
C SER A 372 -48.88 5.81 20.69
N LEU A 373 -48.03 5.77 21.72
CA LEU A 373 -48.33 5.12 23.01
C LEU A 373 -49.49 5.82 23.73
N THR A 374 -50.68 5.22 23.66
CA THR A 374 -51.82 5.56 24.52
C THR A 374 -51.85 4.62 25.71
N VAL A 375 -51.34 5.08 26.85
CA VAL A 375 -51.30 4.31 28.10
C VAL A 375 -52.44 4.74 29.03
N GLU A 376 -53.53 3.97 29.03
CA GLU A 376 -54.38 3.83 30.21
C GLU A 376 -53.93 2.58 30.99
N GLU A 377 -53.37 2.75 32.19
CA GLU A 377 -53.81 1.95 33.33
C GLU A 377 -53.47 2.60 34.68
N ASP A 378 -54.15 2.16 35.73
CA ASP A 378 -54.17 2.75 37.08
C ASP A 378 -53.36 1.88 38.05
N SER A 379 -52.13 2.31 38.34
CA SER A 379 -51.28 1.71 39.39
C SER A 379 -50.74 2.79 40.33
N GLY A 380 -51.06 2.64 41.62
CA GLY A 380 -50.80 3.64 42.67
C GLY A 380 -49.36 3.70 43.18
N GLU A 381 -48.38 3.74 42.29
CA GLU A 381 -47.00 4.12 42.64
C GLU A 381 -46.84 5.64 42.63
N SER A 382 -45.91 6.18 43.42
CA SER A 382 -45.66 7.62 43.43
C SER A 382 -44.95 8.02 42.14
N LYS A 383 -45.68 8.61 41.19
CA LYS A 383 -45.09 9.27 40.02
C LYS A 383 -44.04 10.26 40.49
N LEU A 384 -42.77 9.93 40.26
CA LEU A 384 -41.69 10.89 40.24
C LEU A 384 -41.96 11.82 39.06
N GLU A 385 -41.89 13.14 39.29
CA GLU A 385 -42.11 14.12 38.22
C GLU A 385 -41.01 13.98 37.15
N GLU A 386 -41.38 14.19 35.88
CA GLU A 386 -40.48 13.97 34.75
C GLU A 386 -39.32 15.00 34.75
N GLY A 387 -38.10 14.56 34.46
CA GLY A 387 -36.95 15.45 34.37
C GLY A 387 -36.95 16.27 33.08
N GLY A 388 -36.12 17.31 33.03
CA GLY A 388 -36.02 18.16 31.85
C GLY A 388 -35.57 17.40 30.60
N ARG A 389 -36.24 17.65 29.47
CA ARG A 389 -35.93 17.07 28.15
C ARG A 389 -35.36 18.12 27.19
N VAL A 390 -34.34 17.71 26.44
CA VAL A 390 -33.79 18.46 25.30
C VAL A 390 -33.92 17.58 24.04
N ASN A 391 -34.34 18.15 22.90
CA ASN A 391 -34.39 17.47 21.62
C ASN A 391 -33.70 18.31 20.52
N PHE A 392 -32.93 17.64 19.66
CA PHE A 392 -32.38 18.18 18.43
C PHE A 392 -33.00 17.42 17.25
N ASP A 393 -33.91 18.06 16.52
CA ASP A 393 -34.68 17.45 15.45
C ASP A 393 -33.95 17.58 14.09
N ALA A 394 -34.54 16.97 13.06
CA ALA A 394 -33.83 16.66 11.82
C ALA A 394 -33.16 17.89 11.16
N GLY A 395 -31.87 17.72 10.84
CA GLY A 395 -31.03 18.75 10.24
C GLY A 395 -30.40 19.76 11.22
N THR A 396 -30.75 19.77 12.49
CA THR A 396 -30.12 20.62 13.52
C THR A 396 -28.78 20.04 14.04
N SER A 397 -27.99 20.86 14.74
CA SER A 397 -26.76 20.41 15.40
C SER A 397 -26.60 21.00 16.82
N ALA A 398 -25.95 20.26 17.74
CA ALA A 398 -25.51 20.81 19.03
C ALA A 398 -24.23 21.69 18.94
N GLY A 399 -23.62 21.82 17.76
CA GLY A 399 -22.50 22.73 17.51
C GLY A 399 -21.35 22.53 18.50
N ASN A 400 -20.98 23.59 19.22
CA ASN A 400 -19.90 23.58 20.21
C ASN A 400 -20.40 23.61 21.66
N ALA A 401 -21.68 23.29 21.90
CA ALA A 401 -22.30 23.40 23.22
C ALA A 401 -21.65 22.47 24.28
N ARG A 402 -21.73 22.88 25.56
CA ARG A 402 -21.52 21.97 26.70
C ARG A 402 -22.88 21.48 27.18
N ILE A 403 -23.09 20.19 27.29
CA ILE A 403 -24.39 19.62 27.68
C ILE A 403 -24.20 18.69 28.88
N SER A 404 -25.01 18.85 29.93
CA SER A 404 -24.98 18.03 31.14
C SER A 404 -26.35 17.43 31.44
N ILE A 405 -26.45 16.10 31.41
CA ILE A 405 -27.70 15.36 31.59
C ILE A 405 -27.61 14.54 32.88
N ARG A 406 -28.61 14.63 33.77
CA ARG A 406 -28.60 14.03 35.11
C ARG A 406 -30.00 13.79 35.67
N ASP A 407 -30.11 12.98 36.72
CA ASP A 407 -31.27 12.95 37.63
C ASP A 407 -32.65 12.76 36.96
N GLY A 408 -32.74 11.98 35.89
CA GLY A 408 -33.97 11.73 35.11
C GLY A 408 -34.20 12.69 33.94
N GLY A 409 -33.21 13.51 33.57
CA GLY A 409 -33.24 14.31 32.34
C GLY A 409 -32.83 13.52 31.11
N THR A 410 -33.29 13.96 29.93
CA THR A 410 -33.12 13.25 28.66
C THR A 410 -32.63 14.16 27.53
N LEU A 411 -31.76 13.67 26.64
CA LEU A 411 -31.32 14.36 25.42
C LEU A 411 -31.54 13.50 24.18
N GLY A 412 -32.37 13.94 23.25
CA GLY A 412 -32.59 13.29 21.94
C GLY A 412 -31.84 13.99 20.80
N PHE A 413 -31.24 13.20 19.92
CA PHE A 413 -30.77 13.60 18.60
C PHE A 413 -31.49 12.78 17.54
N ASP A 414 -32.52 13.34 16.90
CA ASP A 414 -33.39 12.66 15.94
C ASP A 414 -33.15 13.22 14.53
N GLY A 415 -32.46 12.46 13.66
CA GLY A 415 -32.06 12.92 12.32
C GLY A 415 -31.07 14.11 12.29
N SER A 416 -30.40 14.35 13.42
CA SER A 416 -29.59 15.55 13.71
C SER A 416 -28.14 15.19 14.08
N ASP A 417 -27.35 16.14 14.62
CA ASP A 417 -25.99 15.81 15.07
C ASP A 417 -25.44 16.53 16.31
N ALA A 418 -24.47 15.90 16.96
CA ALA A 418 -23.81 16.43 18.15
C ALA A 418 -22.62 17.38 17.84
N GLY A 419 -22.34 17.70 16.58
CA GLY A 419 -21.28 18.62 16.15
C GLY A 419 -19.89 18.35 16.77
N ASN A 420 -19.38 19.33 17.50
CA ASN A 420 -18.14 19.31 18.29
C ASN A 420 -18.44 19.47 19.80
N SER A 421 -19.68 19.16 20.23
CA SER A 421 -20.15 19.39 21.60
C SER A 421 -19.43 18.54 22.66
N SER A 422 -19.56 18.96 23.92
CA SER A 422 -19.05 18.25 25.09
C SER A 422 -20.23 17.79 25.94
N ILE A 423 -20.56 16.50 25.91
CA ILE A 423 -21.73 15.92 26.59
C ILE A 423 -21.28 15.15 27.84
N SER A 424 -21.92 15.41 28.97
CA SER A 424 -21.65 14.75 30.26
C SER A 424 -22.93 14.14 30.80
N ILE A 425 -23.01 12.80 30.82
CA ILE A 425 -24.19 12.03 31.24
C ILE A 425 -23.89 11.46 32.62
N SER A 426 -24.61 11.93 33.64
CA SER A 426 -24.49 11.45 35.01
C SER A 426 -25.42 10.26 35.25
N GLN A 427 -25.29 9.59 36.40
CA GLN A 427 -26.25 8.55 36.82
C GLN A 427 -27.69 9.04 36.70
N GLY A 428 -28.55 8.22 36.10
CA GLY A 428 -29.95 8.55 35.83
C GLY A 428 -30.19 9.59 34.73
N GLY A 429 -29.16 10.04 34.00
CA GLY A 429 -29.32 10.76 32.74
C GLY A 429 -29.41 9.79 31.55
N ASP A 430 -30.16 10.18 30.51
CA ASP A 430 -30.35 9.39 29.29
C ASP A 430 -30.07 10.23 28.03
N VAL A 431 -29.38 9.66 27.05
CA VAL A 431 -29.04 10.31 25.77
C VAL A 431 -29.23 9.34 24.60
N GLY A 432 -30.12 9.69 23.68
CA GLY A 432 -30.43 8.91 22.49
C GLY A 432 -29.99 9.60 21.19
N PHE A 433 -29.49 8.81 20.25
CA PHE A 433 -29.28 9.17 18.86
C PHE A 433 -30.11 8.24 17.96
N SER A 434 -31.03 8.78 17.16
CA SER A 434 -31.81 8.04 16.16
C SER A 434 -31.57 8.63 14.78
N ASP A 435 -31.09 7.82 13.83
CA ASP A 435 -30.71 8.25 12.47
C ASP A 435 -29.75 9.47 12.44
N ALA A 436 -28.95 9.62 13.50
CA ALA A 436 -28.20 10.83 13.85
C ALA A 436 -26.68 10.60 13.89
N GLY A 437 -25.89 11.64 14.19
CA GLY A 437 -24.42 11.56 14.23
C GLY A 437 -23.75 12.16 15.46
N ALA A 438 -22.85 11.41 16.09
CA ALA A 438 -21.97 11.93 17.16
C ALA A 438 -20.86 12.88 16.65
N LYS A 439 -20.57 12.84 15.34
CA LYS A 439 -19.60 13.70 14.61
C LYS A 439 -18.23 13.77 15.28
N GLN A 440 -17.90 14.85 15.98
CA GLN A 440 -16.61 15.10 16.65
C GLN A 440 -16.80 15.47 18.13
N SER A 441 -17.94 15.09 18.71
CA SER A 441 -18.27 15.34 20.11
C SER A 441 -17.35 14.58 21.08
N SER A 442 -17.31 15.07 22.31
CA SER A 442 -16.64 14.44 23.45
C SER A 442 -17.72 14.07 24.48
N ILE A 443 -17.99 12.78 24.64
CA ILE A 443 -19.05 12.27 25.50
C ILE A 443 -18.44 11.50 26.68
N VAL A 444 -18.88 11.81 27.90
CA VAL A 444 -18.58 11.04 29.11
C VAL A 444 -19.89 10.49 29.64
N ASN A 445 -19.99 9.18 29.78
CA ASN A 445 -21.20 8.48 30.21
C ASN A 445 -21.03 7.78 31.57
N SER A 446 -21.97 8.03 32.46
CA SER A 446 -22.22 7.30 33.71
C SER A 446 -23.73 7.06 33.92
N GLY A 447 -24.51 7.17 32.85
CA GLY A 447 -25.94 6.91 32.76
C GLY A 447 -26.23 6.04 31.53
N VAL A 448 -27.24 6.39 30.74
CA VAL A 448 -27.59 5.70 29.49
C VAL A 448 -27.16 6.53 28.28
N LEU A 449 -26.53 5.86 27.30
CA LEU A 449 -26.18 6.41 25.99
C LEU A 449 -26.52 5.39 24.89
N ALA A 450 -27.44 5.74 23.99
CA ALA A 450 -27.95 4.84 22.97
C ALA A 450 -27.79 5.41 21.55
N PHE A 451 -27.37 4.56 20.61
CA PHE A 451 -27.28 4.85 19.18
C PHE A 451 -28.11 3.84 18.40
N ALA A 452 -29.21 4.30 17.79
CA ALA A 452 -30.06 3.51 16.90
C ALA A 452 -29.89 4.00 15.46
N SER A 453 -29.48 3.11 14.55
CA SER A 453 -29.22 3.40 13.12
C SER A 453 -28.41 4.68 12.87
N SER A 454 -27.45 4.95 13.75
CA SER A 454 -26.71 6.23 13.86
C SER A 454 -25.21 6.07 13.59
N SER A 455 -24.50 7.20 13.49
CA SER A 455 -23.07 7.30 13.15
C SER A 455 -22.22 7.79 14.33
N GLY A 456 -21.24 6.99 14.74
CA GLY A 456 -20.24 7.34 15.77
C GLY A 456 -19.20 8.37 15.30
N GLY A 457 -18.97 8.51 13.99
CA GLY A 457 -18.10 9.52 13.41
C GLY A 457 -16.64 9.44 13.87
N ASP A 458 -16.10 10.58 14.32
CA ASP A 458 -14.79 10.77 14.96
C ASP A 458 -14.93 11.01 16.49
N ALA A 459 -16.08 10.67 17.09
CA ALA A 459 -16.39 11.05 18.46
C ALA A 459 -15.48 10.36 19.49
N LYS A 460 -15.32 10.98 20.65
CA LYS A 460 -14.59 10.42 21.80
C LYS A 460 -15.59 10.10 22.89
N ILE A 461 -15.78 8.81 23.17
CA ILE A 461 -16.72 8.34 24.19
C ILE A 461 -15.93 7.67 25.31
N THR A 462 -16.11 8.16 26.54
CA THR A 462 -15.69 7.44 27.75
C THR A 462 -16.94 6.92 28.45
N ASN A 463 -17.10 5.60 28.50
CA ASN A 463 -18.15 4.94 29.25
C ASN A 463 -17.56 4.49 30.61
N GLU A 464 -17.88 5.21 31.67
CA GLU A 464 -17.42 4.94 33.04
C GLU A 464 -18.16 3.74 33.65
N GLY A 465 -17.75 3.26 34.84
CA GLY A 465 -18.21 1.98 35.41
C GLY A 465 -19.73 1.79 35.54
N ASP A 466 -20.48 2.83 35.89
CA ASP A 466 -21.96 2.76 35.99
C ASP A 466 -22.68 3.02 34.65
N GLY A 467 -21.93 3.33 33.58
CA GLY A 467 -22.48 3.70 32.28
C GLY A 467 -22.91 2.49 31.45
N LYS A 468 -24.12 2.56 30.90
CA LYS A 468 -24.56 1.69 29.80
C LYS A 468 -24.48 2.46 28.48
N LEU A 469 -23.72 1.91 27.55
CA LEU A 469 -23.60 2.34 26.16
C LEU A 469 -24.20 1.27 25.25
N SER A 470 -24.99 1.67 24.26
CA SER A 470 -25.51 0.74 23.23
C SER A 470 -25.40 1.32 21.82
N PHE A 471 -25.06 0.46 20.86
CA PHE A 471 -25.19 0.70 19.43
C PHE A 471 -26.03 -0.42 18.81
N SER A 472 -27.13 -0.10 18.15
CA SER A 472 -27.93 -1.06 17.35
C SER A 472 -28.00 -0.59 15.90
N ARG A 473 -27.75 -1.50 14.96
CA ARG A 473 -27.87 -1.28 13.49
C ARG A 473 -27.14 -0.04 12.98
N SER A 474 -26.01 0.31 13.60
CA SER A 474 -25.32 1.61 13.50
C SER A 474 -23.94 1.48 12.80
N THR A 475 -23.19 2.58 12.70
CA THR A 475 -21.76 2.57 12.31
C THR A 475 -20.89 3.25 13.36
N LEU A 476 -19.77 2.62 13.71
CA LEU A 476 -18.76 3.16 14.64
C LEU A 476 -17.76 4.10 13.94
N ASP A 477 -17.67 4.01 12.61
CA ASP A 477 -16.87 4.84 11.70
C ASP A 477 -15.36 4.94 12.04
N ARG A 478 -14.99 5.87 12.92
CA ARG A 478 -13.65 6.14 13.45
C ARG A 478 -13.68 6.55 14.92
N LEU A 479 -14.74 6.25 15.67
CA LEU A 479 -14.85 6.71 17.06
C LEU A 479 -13.74 6.12 17.94
N HIS A 480 -13.40 6.87 18.98
CA HIS A 480 -12.49 6.44 20.04
C HIS A 480 -13.32 6.15 21.30
N LEU A 481 -13.55 4.87 21.60
CA LEU A 481 -14.26 4.42 22.78
C LEU A 481 -13.29 3.94 23.87
N LYS A 482 -13.46 4.44 25.08
CA LYS A 482 -12.86 3.92 26.32
C LYS A 482 -13.99 3.38 27.20
N ASN A 483 -14.02 2.07 27.43
CA ASN A 483 -15.06 1.42 28.21
C ASN A 483 -14.52 0.88 29.54
N SER A 484 -15.16 1.27 30.64
CA SER A 484 -15.03 0.70 31.98
C SER A 484 -16.37 0.21 32.55
N GLY A 485 -17.50 0.50 31.89
CA GLY A 485 -18.85 0.00 32.20
C GLY A 485 -19.33 -1.04 31.19
N LEU A 486 -20.62 -1.01 30.85
CA LEU A 486 -21.24 -1.93 29.88
C LEU A 486 -21.39 -1.28 28.50
N ALA A 487 -20.89 -1.93 27.45
CA ALA A 487 -21.03 -1.51 26.06
C ALA A 487 -21.57 -2.64 25.17
N GLU A 488 -22.78 -2.45 24.63
CA GLU A 488 -23.48 -3.40 23.75
C GLU A 488 -23.43 -2.91 22.29
N ILE A 489 -23.07 -3.77 21.34
CA ILE A 489 -22.85 -3.41 19.93
C ILE A 489 -23.50 -4.45 18.99
N ASP A 490 -24.79 -4.25 18.73
CA ASP A 490 -25.68 -5.08 17.91
C ASP A 490 -25.73 -4.63 16.44
N ALA A 491 -25.64 -5.59 15.51
CA ALA A 491 -25.85 -5.45 14.06
C ALA A 491 -25.11 -4.26 13.42
N THR A 492 -23.96 -3.90 13.99
CA THR A 492 -23.26 -2.62 13.77
C THR A 492 -21.95 -2.83 13.02
N SER A 493 -21.57 -1.87 12.16
CA SER A 493 -20.27 -1.88 11.48
C SER A 493 -19.19 -1.14 12.27
N GLY A 494 -18.10 -1.82 12.59
CA GLY A 494 -17.03 -1.35 13.46
C GLY A 494 -16.10 -0.30 12.85
N GLY A 495 -15.90 -0.30 11.53
CA GLY A 495 -15.06 0.67 10.84
C GLY A 495 -13.63 0.79 11.38
N GLU A 496 -12.94 1.88 11.05
CA GLU A 496 -11.56 2.13 11.48
C GLU A 496 -11.46 2.63 12.94
N ALA A 497 -12.52 2.44 13.73
CA ALA A 497 -12.66 2.79 15.14
C ALA A 497 -11.58 2.14 16.03
N THR A 498 -11.43 2.71 17.23
CA THR A 498 -10.52 2.21 18.26
C THR A 498 -11.25 2.10 19.60
N ILE A 499 -11.35 0.88 20.12
CA ILE A 499 -11.99 0.56 21.40
C ILE A 499 -10.92 0.08 22.39
N VAL A 500 -10.91 0.66 23.58
CA VAL A 500 -10.16 0.17 24.74
C VAL A 500 -11.16 -0.28 25.79
N ASN A 501 -11.22 -1.57 26.06
CA ASN A 501 -12.04 -2.15 27.12
C ASN A 501 -11.15 -2.38 28.35
N GLU A 502 -11.29 -1.55 29.38
CA GLU A 502 -10.48 -1.58 30.60
C GLU A 502 -10.86 -2.75 31.52
N ALA A 503 -10.08 -2.98 32.58
CA ALA A 503 -10.18 -4.19 33.40
C ALA A 503 -11.51 -4.44 34.14
N MET A 504 -12.40 -3.45 34.23
CA MET A 504 -13.78 -3.61 34.74
C MET A 504 -14.85 -3.59 33.64
N GLY A 505 -14.48 -3.25 32.40
CA GLY A 505 -15.43 -3.08 31.29
C GLY A 505 -15.95 -4.40 30.73
N GLU A 506 -17.24 -4.42 30.44
CA GLU A 506 -17.95 -5.48 29.73
C GLU A 506 -18.34 -4.97 28.33
N LEU A 507 -17.93 -5.71 27.30
CA LEU A 507 -18.09 -5.33 25.89
C LEU A 507 -18.70 -6.51 25.12
N GLU A 508 -19.90 -6.34 24.58
CA GLU A 508 -20.60 -7.36 23.79
C GLU A 508 -20.79 -6.87 22.34
N PHE A 509 -20.35 -7.68 21.39
CA PHE A 509 -20.65 -7.54 19.96
C PHE A 509 -21.58 -8.67 19.54
N ASP A 510 -22.68 -8.35 18.87
CA ASP A 510 -23.59 -9.34 18.30
C ASP A 510 -23.96 -8.98 16.86
N GLY A 511 -23.96 -9.95 15.95
CA GLY A 511 -24.25 -9.75 14.51
C GLY A 511 -23.35 -8.73 13.79
N ALA A 512 -22.19 -8.40 14.37
CA ALA A 512 -21.42 -7.21 14.01
C ALA A 512 -20.37 -7.44 12.90
N SER A 513 -20.12 -6.43 12.06
CA SER A 513 -19.00 -6.44 11.12
C SER A 513 -17.82 -5.70 11.73
N LEU A 514 -16.73 -6.40 12.07
CA LEU A 514 -15.56 -5.81 12.74
C LEU A 514 -14.63 -5.03 11.77
N GLU A 515 -15.13 -4.51 10.65
CA GLU A 515 -14.35 -3.99 9.51
C GLU A 515 -13.19 -3.04 9.90
N LYS A 516 -11.95 -3.55 9.97
CA LYS A 516 -10.70 -2.86 10.39
C LYS A 516 -10.69 -2.32 11.83
N LEU A 517 -11.61 -2.77 12.67
CA LEU A 517 -11.72 -2.38 14.07
C LEU A 517 -10.41 -2.62 14.82
N LYS A 518 -10.04 -1.70 15.73
CA LYS A 518 -8.93 -1.90 16.67
C LYS A 518 -9.49 -2.09 18.08
N LEU A 519 -9.26 -3.26 18.67
CA LEU A 519 -9.69 -3.58 20.04
C LEU A 519 -8.47 -3.86 20.92
N ASP A 520 -8.39 -3.22 22.09
CA ASP A 520 -7.46 -3.53 23.17
C ASP A 520 -8.30 -3.93 24.41
N ASN A 521 -8.30 -5.22 24.77
CA ASN A 521 -9.16 -5.78 25.81
C ASN A 521 -8.36 -6.15 27.07
N GLN A 522 -8.74 -5.55 28.19
CA GLN A 522 -8.28 -5.88 29.54
C GLN A 522 -9.42 -6.41 30.44
N GLY A 523 -10.68 -6.10 30.11
CA GLY A 523 -11.87 -6.59 30.80
C GLY A 523 -12.46 -7.86 30.18
N VAL A 524 -13.78 -7.93 30.16
CA VAL A 524 -14.55 -9.03 29.54
C VAL A 524 -15.06 -8.57 28.17
N ALA A 525 -14.81 -9.38 27.15
CA ALA A 525 -15.35 -9.19 25.81
C ALA A 525 -16.10 -10.45 25.33
N VAL A 526 -17.27 -10.26 24.71
CA VAL A 526 -18.04 -11.29 24.00
C VAL A 526 -18.22 -10.84 22.55
N ILE A 527 -18.03 -11.76 21.61
CA ILE A 527 -18.23 -11.54 20.18
C ILE A 527 -19.05 -12.72 19.64
N SER A 528 -20.30 -12.47 19.23
CA SER A 528 -21.19 -13.45 18.63
C SER A 528 -21.69 -13.04 17.23
N GLU A 529 -21.95 -14.05 16.39
CA GLU A 529 -22.53 -13.92 15.04
C GLU A 529 -21.82 -12.90 14.12
N ALA A 530 -20.53 -12.64 14.36
CA ALA A 530 -19.80 -11.51 13.78
C ALA A 530 -18.93 -11.90 12.56
N PHE A 531 -18.45 -10.89 11.82
CA PHE A 531 -17.47 -11.04 10.73
C PHE A 531 -16.17 -10.28 10.98
N GLY A 532 -15.03 -10.96 10.83
CA GLY A 532 -13.70 -10.50 11.27
C GLY A 532 -13.10 -9.31 10.51
N GLY A 533 -13.47 -9.08 9.25
CA GLY A 533 -13.31 -7.78 8.57
C GLY A 533 -11.91 -7.14 8.54
N GLU A 534 -10.81 -7.88 8.60
CA GLU A 534 -9.43 -7.36 8.83
C GLU A 534 -9.16 -6.69 10.19
N ALA A 535 -10.02 -6.90 11.20
CA ALA A 535 -9.86 -6.34 12.55
C ALA A 535 -8.51 -6.71 13.19
N THR A 536 -8.03 -5.84 14.09
CA THR A 536 -6.80 -6.05 14.87
C THR A 536 -7.14 -6.02 16.36
N VAL A 537 -7.05 -7.18 17.00
CA VAL A 537 -7.48 -7.42 18.38
C VAL A 537 -6.28 -7.76 19.26
N HIS A 538 -6.15 -7.09 20.40
CA HIS A 538 -5.17 -7.37 21.43
C HIS A 538 -5.90 -7.75 22.73
N ASN A 539 -5.87 -9.02 23.11
CA ASN A 539 -6.36 -9.48 24.40
C ASN A 539 -5.19 -9.51 25.41
N ARG A 540 -5.23 -8.63 26.42
CA ARG A 540 -4.15 -8.43 27.39
C ARG A 540 -4.12 -9.52 28.46
N ALA A 541 -3.04 -9.59 29.24
CA ALA A 541 -2.81 -10.65 30.23
C ALA A 541 -3.94 -10.88 31.26
N VAL A 542 -4.75 -9.86 31.55
CA VAL A 542 -5.95 -9.96 32.42
C VAL A 542 -7.26 -10.13 31.66
N GLY A 543 -7.26 -9.84 30.35
CA GLY A 543 -8.43 -9.84 29.49
C GLY A 543 -8.99 -11.24 29.22
N ARG A 544 -10.32 -11.33 29.23
CA ARG A 544 -11.09 -12.53 28.89
C ARG A 544 -11.94 -12.23 27.67
N MET A 545 -11.87 -13.09 26.66
CA MET A 545 -12.60 -12.91 25.40
C MET A 545 -13.28 -14.21 24.98
N ALA A 546 -14.60 -14.19 24.80
CA ALA A 546 -15.35 -15.28 24.18
C ALA A 546 -15.70 -14.89 22.74
N ILE A 547 -15.45 -15.80 21.80
CA ILE A 547 -15.81 -15.67 20.39
C ILE A 547 -16.67 -16.87 20.02
N ILE A 548 -17.87 -16.62 19.51
CA ILE A 548 -18.94 -17.61 19.36
C ILE A 548 -19.57 -17.41 17.98
N ASP A 549 -19.80 -18.50 17.22
CA ASP A 549 -20.49 -18.48 15.93
C ASP A 549 -19.99 -17.38 14.95
N THR A 550 -18.70 -17.05 15.01
CA THR A 550 -18.10 -15.85 14.41
C THR A 550 -17.09 -16.22 13.32
N ALA A 551 -17.15 -15.53 12.19
CA ALA A 551 -16.31 -15.79 11.02
C ALA A 551 -15.04 -14.91 11.05
N LEU A 552 -13.90 -15.46 11.46
CA LEU A 552 -12.67 -14.69 11.79
C LEU A 552 -11.74 -14.43 10.59
N GLU A 553 -12.24 -14.40 9.36
CA GLU A 553 -11.36 -14.25 8.17
C GLU A 553 -10.58 -12.93 8.18
N ASN A 554 -9.27 -13.06 8.00
CA ASN A 554 -8.29 -11.96 7.95
C ASN A 554 -8.07 -11.21 9.27
N ILE A 555 -8.63 -11.67 10.40
CA ILE A 555 -8.38 -11.06 11.72
C ILE A 555 -6.90 -11.18 12.11
N ARG A 556 -6.39 -10.19 12.85
CA ARG A 556 -5.08 -10.24 13.52
C ARG A 556 -5.30 -10.23 15.03
N LEU A 557 -5.14 -11.39 15.66
CA LEU A 557 -5.34 -11.59 17.10
C LEU A 557 -4.00 -11.73 17.82
N SER A 558 -3.71 -10.84 18.76
CA SER A 558 -2.60 -10.96 19.71
C SER A 558 -3.18 -11.32 21.09
N ASN A 559 -2.74 -12.43 21.69
CA ASN A 559 -3.29 -12.92 22.95
C ASN A 559 -2.23 -13.13 24.04
N GLU A 560 -2.32 -12.32 25.09
CA GLU A 560 -1.59 -12.43 26.36
C GLU A 560 -2.45 -13.07 27.47
N GLY A 561 -3.79 -12.99 27.37
CA GLY A 561 -4.77 -13.44 28.38
C GLY A 561 -5.52 -14.71 27.98
N TRP A 562 -6.84 -14.76 28.24
CA TRP A 562 -7.70 -15.89 27.84
C TRP A 562 -8.60 -15.54 26.65
N VAL A 563 -8.56 -16.37 25.60
CA VAL A 563 -9.51 -16.34 24.47
C VAL A 563 -10.14 -17.73 24.33
N GLY A 564 -11.47 -17.81 24.25
CA GLY A 564 -12.21 -19.03 23.91
C GLY A 564 -12.95 -18.89 22.58
N LEU A 565 -12.81 -19.88 21.70
CA LEU A 565 -13.57 -20.02 20.45
C LEU A 565 -14.62 -21.13 20.62
N ALA A 566 -15.87 -20.86 20.25
CA ALA A 566 -17.01 -21.76 20.41
C ALA A 566 -17.98 -21.74 19.21
N GLY A 567 -18.84 -22.74 19.13
CA GLY A 567 -19.87 -22.83 18.09
C GLY A 567 -19.27 -22.96 16.69
N GLU A 568 -19.92 -22.40 15.68
CA GLU A 568 -19.57 -22.49 14.25
C GLU A 568 -18.38 -21.58 13.83
N THR A 569 -17.60 -21.07 14.80
CA THR A 569 -16.49 -20.13 14.59
C THR A 569 -15.42 -20.65 13.60
N THR A 570 -15.22 -19.94 12.49
CA THR A 570 -14.17 -20.20 11.49
C THR A 570 -12.94 -19.34 11.73
N ALA A 571 -11.75 -19.80 11.29
CA ALA A 571 -10.49 -19.05 11.46
C ALA A 571 -9.47 -19.29 10.31
N ASP A 572 -9.90 -19.79 9.16
CA ASP A 572 -9.06 -20.28 8.06
C ASP A 572 -8.07 -19.24 7.51
N ASN A 573 -8.37 -17.94 7.62
CA ASN A 573 -7.49 -16.83 7.27
C ASN A 573 -7.08 -15.94 8.47
N ALA A 574 -7.32 -16.38 9.70
CA ALA A 574 -6.90 -15.67 10.90
C ALA A 574 -5.38 -15.74 11.11
N VAL A 575 -4.78 -14.67 11.61
CA VAL A 575 -3.37 -14.63 12.05
C VAL A 575 -3.33 -14.47 13.56
N VAL A 576 -2.99 -15.53 14.27
CA VAL A 576 -2.99 -15.60 15.73
C VAL A 576 -1.56 -15.58 16.27
N LYS A 577 -1.30 -14.67 17.20
CA LYS A 577 -0.02 -14.54 17.90
C LYS A 577 -0.21 -14.65 19.41
N MET A 578 0.34 -15.70 19.98
CA MET A 578 0.27 -16.01 21.41
C MET A 578 1.48 -15.40 22.16
N SER A 579 1.25 -14.84 23.34
CA SER A 579 2.28 -14.18 24.17
C SER A 579 2.15 -14.55 25.65
N GLY A 580 2.17 -15.85 25.93
CA GLY A 580 1.95 -16.45 27.25
C GLY A 580 0.50 -16.79 27.58
N GLY A 581 -0.45 -16.31 26.76
CA GLY A 581 -1.88 -16.51 26.95
C GLY A 581 -2.39 -17.92 26.66
N MET A 582 -3.70 -18.07 26.80
CA MET A 582 -4.46 -19.30 26.61
C MET A 582 -5.49 -19.12 25.49
N LEU A 583 -5.53 -20.08 24.56
CA LEU A 583 -6.52 -20.15 23.48
C LEU A 583 -7.28 -21.47 23.60
N ASP A 584 -8.56 -21.42 23.94
CA ASP A 584 -9.42 -22.61 23.98
C ASP A 584 -10.23 -22.73 22.69
N VAL A 585 -10.17 -23.90 22.04
CA VAL A 585 -10.96 -24.25 20.84
C VAL A 585 -11.76 -25.54 21.04
N SER A 586 -11.84 -26.06 22.26
CA SER A 586 -12.54 -27.32 22.59
C SER A 586 -14.07 -27.26 22.41
N LEU A 587 -14.60 -26.04 22.26
CA LEU A 587 -16.02 -25.73 22.18
C LEU A 587 -16.51 -25.44 20.76
N VAL A 588 -15.60 -25.41 19.78
CA VAL A 588 -15.96 -25.28 18.35
C VAL A 588 -16.74 -26.51 17.90
N GLU A 589 -17.78 -26.31 17.11
CA GLU A 589 -18.64 -27.34 16.52
C GLU A 589 -18.73 -27.04 15.01
N LYS A 590 -18.56 -28.07 14.17
CA LYS A 590 -18.63 -27.88 12.71
C LYS A 590 -19.95 -28.41 12.17
N VAL A 591 -20.64 -27.60 11.35
CA VAL A 591 -21.81 -28.04 10.58
C VAL A 591 -21.45 -29.26 9.73
N ALA A 592 -22.22 -30.33 9.88
CA ALA A 592 -22.14 -31.47 8.98
C ALA A 592 -22.87 -31.15 7.67
N ASP A 593 -22.21 -31.35 6.53
CA ASP A 593 -22.85 -31.22 5.21
C ASP A 593 -24.17 -32.02 5.18
N GLU A 594 -25.30 -31.33 4.92
CA GLU A 594 -26.66 -31.91 4.97
C GLU A 594 -26.86 -33.12 4.04
N SER A 595 -25.91 -33.38 3.15
CA SER A 595 -25.89 -34.55 2.25
C SER A 595 -25.74 -35.91 2.94
N ASN A 596 -25.25 -35.99 4.19
CA ASN A 596 -24.99 -37.26 4.91
C ASN A 596 -25.35 -37.20 6.42
N ALA A 597 -26.50 -36.63 6.78
CA ALA A 597 -26.98 -36.56 8.16
C ALA A 597 -27.48 -37.91 8.76
N ALA A 598 -26.67 -38.97 8.68
CA ALA A 598 -26.99 -40.28 9.25
C ALA A 598 -25.73 -41.02 9.81
N GLU A 599 -25.85 -41.50 11.05
CA GLU A 599 -24.95 -42.44 11.75
C GLU A 599 -23.54 -41.96 12.19
N THR A 600 -23.04 -40.77 11.82
CA THR A 600 -21.79 -40.21 12.38
C THR A 600 -22.03 -38.91 13.15
N GLY A 601 -21.49 -38.81 14.38
CA GLY A 601 -21.56 -37.60 15.21
C GLY A 601 -20.72 -36.43 14.67
N THR A 602 -21.06 -35.22 15.10
CA THR A 602 -20.44 -33.95 14.65
C THR A 602 -18.92 -33.96 14.82
N GLN A 603 -18.18 -33.82 13.71
CA GLN A 603 -16.71 -33.76 13.73
C GLN A 603 -16.27 -32.34 14.10
N LYS A 604 -15.97 -32.12 15.39
CA LYS A 604 -15.35 -30.88 15.87
C LYS A 604 -13.99 -30.68 15.19
N ALA A 605 -13.85 -29.62 14.42
CA ALA A 605 -12.61 -29.26 13.75
C ALA A 605 -12.55 -27.74 13.48
N ILE A 606 -11.36 -27.15 13.60
CA ILE A 606 -11.09 -25.75 13.26
C ILE A 606 -9.82 -25.64 12.40
N THR A 607 -9.86 -24.78 11.37
CA THR A 607 -8.66 -24.34 10.66
C THR A 607 -8.23 -22.99 11.21
N ILE A 608 -6.93 -22.78 11.45
CA ILE A 608 -6.34 -21.49 11.80
C ILE A 608 -5.30 -21.12 10.73
N GLY A 609 -5.43 -19.94 10.15
CA GLY A 609 -4.58 -19.44 9.07
C GLY A 609 -3.08 -19.47 9.38
N SER A 610 -2.69 -18.82 10.47
CA SER A 610 -1.33 -18.76 11.02
C SER A 610 -1.39 -18.74 12.54
N LEU A 611 -0.47 -19.46 13.20
CA LEU A 611 -0.37 -19.54 14.66
C LEU A 611 1.09 -19.47 15.11
N SER A 612 1.44 -18.43 15.86
CA SER A 612 2.82 -18.15 16.27
C SER A 612 2.94 -17.72 17.74
N GLY A 613 4.17 -17.70 18.27
CA GLY A 613 4.49 -17.25 19.62
C GLY A 613 4.43 -18.35 20.68
N THR A 614 4.07 -18.01 21.91
CA THR A 614 4.08 -18.93 23.07
C THR A 614 2.78 -18.84 23.86
N GLY A 615 2.34 -19.95 24.47
CA GLY A 615 1.07 -20.04 25.20
C GLY A 615 0.53 -21.47 25.20
N ASP A 616 -0.65 -21.67 25.78
CA ASP A 616 -1.34 -22.96 25.80
C ASP A 616 -2.56 -22.93 24.88
N VAL A 617 -2.71 -23.96 24.03
CA VAL A 617 -3.88 -24.15 23.16
C VAL A 617 -4.65 -25.38 23.63
N ILE A 618 -5.89 -25.18 24.08
CA ILE A 618 -6.77 -26.25 24.59
C ILE A 618 -7.67 -26.72 23.46
N THR A 619 -7.68 -28.03 23.21
CA THR A 619 -8.31 -28.64 22.02
C THR A 619 -9.48 -29.57 22.35
N GLY A 620 -9.52 -30.19 23.54
CA GLY A 620 -10.62 -31.07 23.97
C GLY A 620 -10.78 -32.33 23.08
N ALA A 621 -11.62 -32.22 22.05
CA ALA A 621 -11.73 -33.20 20.95
C ALA A 621 -11.78 -32.54 19.57
N THR A 622 -11.58 -31.22 19.49
CA THR A 622 -11.51 -30.46 18.24
C THR A 622 -10.22 -30.78 17.51
N GLU A 623 -10.30 -31.23 16.27
CA GLU A 623 -9.15 -31.36 15.38
C GLU A 623 -8.68 -29.96 14.94
N VAL A 624 -7.41 -29.62 15.24
CA VAL A 624 -6.84 -28.32 14.87
C VAL A 624 -6.04 -28.47 13.59
N THR A 625 -6.39 -27.68 12.58
CA THR A 625 -5.63 -27.58 11.31
C THR A 625 -4.92 -26.24 11.23
N LEU A 626 -3.63 -26.20 10.89
CA LEU A 626 -2.80 -25.01 10.84
C LEU A 626 -2.16 -24.78 9.47
N GLY A 627 -1.99 -23.51 9.10
CA GLY A 627 -1.11 -23.08 7.99
C GLY A 627 -1.82 -22.75 6.67
N SER A 628 -3.14 -22.63 6.65
CA SER A 628 -3.91 -22.22 5.45
C SER A 628 -3.54 -20.83 4.93
N ALA A 629 -2.98 -19.95 5.76
CA ALA A 629 -2.44 -18.65 5.31
C ALA A 629 -1.11 -18.77 4.54
N ASN A 630 -0.51 -19.97 4.47
CA ASN A 630 0.74 -20.26 3.75
C ASN A 630 1.97 -19.43 4.19
N GLN A 631 1.97 -18.94 5.44
CA GLN A 631 3.07 -18.20 6.04
C GLN A 631 4.05 -19.13 6.76
N ASP A 632 5.26 -18.64 7.05
CA ASP A 632 6.22 -19.32 7.92
C ASP A 632 5.94 -18.92 9.38
N ASP A 633 5.55 -19.90 10.20
CA ASP A 633 5.15 -19.75 11.60
C ASP A 633 6.21 -20.33 12.55
N GLU A 634 6.32 -19.77 13.75
CA GLU A 634 7.08 -20.34 14.87
C GLU A 634 6.23 -20.34 16.14
N PHE A 635 5.94 -21.54 16.66
CA PHE A 635 5.13 -21.76 17.86
C PHE A 635 5.95 -22.50 18.92
N GLY A 636 6.29 -21.79 19.99
CA GLY A 636 6.94 -22.30 21.20
C GLY A 636 5.98 -22.65 22.34
N GLY A 637 4.67 -22.62 22.08
CA GLY A 637 3.63 -23.00 23.05
C GLY A 637 3.37 -24.51 23.12
N ARG A 638 2.22 -24.91 23.67
CA ARG A 638 1.81 -26.32 23.84
C ARG A 638 0.38 -26.55 23.37
N PHE A 639 0.12 -27.66 22.67
CA PHE A 639 -1.24 -28.17 22.49
C PHE A 639 -1.63 -29.12 23.62
N MET A 640 -2.80 -28.90 24.20
CA MET A 640 -3.30 -29.61 25.38
C MET A 640 -4.75 -30.06 25.19
N LYS A 641 -5.11 -31.13 25.89
CA LYS A 641 -6.48 -31.67 25.91
C LYS A 641 -7.41 -30.93 26.87
N THR A 642 -6.92 -30.59 28.05
CA THR A 642 -7.65 -29.89 29.12
C THR A 642 -6.68 -29.20 30.08
N ILE A 643 -7.15 -28.20 30.82
CA ILE A 643 -6.42 -27.60 31.94
C ILE A 643 -6.36 -28.62 33.10
N ALA A 644 -5.18 -28.77 33.71
CA ALA A 644 -5.07 -29.31 35.06
C ALA A 644 -5.31 -28.16 36.04
N ILE A 645 -6.52 -28.07 36.61
CA ILE A 645 -6.95 -26.91 37.40
C ILE A 645 -6.07 -26.78 38.66
N VAL A 646 -5.26 -25.72 38.69
CA VAL A 646 -4.72 -25.14 39.92
C VAL A 646 -5.58 -23.92 40.20
N GLU A 647 -6.29 -23.91 41.33
CA GLU A 647 -7.17 -22.80 41.71
C GLU A 647 -6.34 -21.51 41.88
N PRO A 648 -6.63 -20.42 41.14
CA PRO A 648 -6.02 -19.14 41.42
C PRO A 648 -6.64 -18.58 42.71
N GLN A 649 -5.85 -18.60 43.80
CA GLN A 649 -6.20 -17.90 45.03
C GLN A 649 -6.25 -16.40 44.75
N VAL A 650 -7.45 -15.82 44.75
CA VAL A 650 -7.69 -14.37 44.71
C VAL A 650 -8.63 -14.07 45.87
N GLU A 651 -8.16 -13.23 46.80
CA GLU A 651 -8.96 -12.74 47.92
C GLU A 651 -9.95 -11.66 47.45
N ASP A 652 -10.94 -11.41 48.30
CA ASP A 652 -12.06 -10.45 48.19
C ASP A 652 -11.68 -9.04 47.63
N GLU A 653 -12.55 -8.24 47.02
CA GLU A 653 -14.03 -8.21 46.99
C GLU A 653 -14.58 -7.90 45.57
N ALA A 654 -15.77 -8.41 45.23
CA ALA A 654 -16.61 -7.90 44.14
C ALA A 654 -18.10 -8.09 44.49
N THR A 655 -18.92 -7.05 44.34
CA THR A 655 -20.29 -7.02 44.87
C THR A 655 -21.30 -7.76 43.99
N THR A 656 -22.24 -8.47 44.64
CA THR A 656 -23.17 -9.40 43.98
C THR A 656 -24.41 -8.71 43.40
N ALA A 657 -24.34 -8.24 42.16
CA ALA A 657 -25.48 -8.04 41.26
C ALA A 657 -25.04 -8.17 39.79
N THR A 658 -25.94 -8.62 38.91
CA THR A 658 -25.74 -8.76 37.44
C THR A 658 -24.86 -9.92 36.94
N THR A 659 -24.29 -10.78 37.81
CA THR A 659 -23.56 -12.01 37.41
C THR A 659 -24.45 -13.16 36.85
N GLY A 660 -25.59 -12.84 36.25
CA GLY A 660 -26.58 -13.82 35.75
C GLY A 660 -26.31 -14.36 34.34
N SER A 661 -25.81 -13.53 33.42
CA SER A 661 -25.58 -13.93 32.01
C SER A 661 -24.19 -14.55 31.80
N VAL A 662 -23.14 -13.75 31.95
CA VAL A 662 -21.74 -14.13 31.63
C VAL A 662 -21.26 -15.35 32.42
N ALA A 663 -21.61 -15.45 33.70
CA ALA A 663 -21.20 -16.56 34.55
C ALA A 663 -21.79 -17.92 34.11
N GLN A 664 -22.91 -17.92 33.37
CA GLN A 664 -23.52 -19.14 32.84
C GLN A 664 -23.01 -19.55 31.46
N ARG A 665 -22.24 -18.70 30.77
CA ARG A 665 -21.56 -19.02 29.50
C ARG A 665 -20.09 -19.45 29.67
N THR A 666 -19.64 -19.76 30.89
CA THR A 666 -18.35 -20.46 31.12
C THR A 666 -18.59 -21.98 31.05
N PRO A 667 -18.26 -22.71 29.96
CA PRO A 667 -18.77 -24.06 29.79
C PRO A 667 -18.04 -25.07 30.67
N SER A 668 -18.78 -26.04 31.22
CA SER A 668 -18.19 -27.09 32.04
C SER A 668 -17.29 -27.99 31.19
N VAL A 669 -16.04 -28.17 31.65
CA VAL A 669 -14.99 -28.91 30.92
C VAL A 669 -15.48 -30.31 30.55
N ALA A 670 -15.76 -30.52 29.26
CA ALA A 670 -16.23 -31.80 28.75
C ALA A 670 -15.08 -32.83 28.77
N GLN A 671 -15.21 -33.87 29.58
CA GLN A 671 -14.25 -34.98 29.61
C GLN A 671 -14.38 -35.85 28.36
N THR A 672 -13.73 -35.45 27.28
CA THR A 672 -13.66 -36.21 26.02
C THR A 672 -12.74 -37.44 26.17
N THR A 673 -13.01 -38.50 25.40
CA THR A 673 -12.14 -39.69 25.35
C THR A 673 -11.11 -39.67 24.22
N GLN A 674 -11.31 -38.84 23.19
CA GLN A 674 -10.35 -38.64 22.10
C GLN A 674 -9.10 -37.90 22.55
N GLY A 675 -8.00 -38.06 21.79
CA GLY A 675 -6.74 -37.35 22.02
C GLY A 675 -6.65 -36.02 21.26
N VAL A 676 -5.58 -35.28 21.49
CA VAL A 676 -5.26 -34.03 20.77
C VAL A 676 -4.85 -34.36 19.34
N GLN A 677 -5.49 -33.72 18.35
CA GLN A 677 -5.24 -33.95 16.93
C GLN A 677 -4.82 -32.64 16.25
N LEU A 678 -3.67 -32.68 15.56
CA LEU A 678 -3.05 -31.53 14.90
C LEU A 678 -2.71 -31.86 13.44
N THR A 679 -3.17 -31.03 12.50
CA THR A 679 -2.96 -31.20 11.06
C THR A 679 -2.28 -29.97 10.47
N LYS A 680 -1.20 -30.13 9.71
CA LYS A 680 -0.43 -29.07 9.04
C LYS A 680 -0.73 -29.10 7.53
N ILE A 681 -1.26 -28.00 7.02
CA ILE A 681 -1.57 -27.75 5.60
C ILE A 681 -0.79 -26.54 5.07
N GLY A 682 -0.98 -26.20 3.78
CA GLY A 682 -0.36 -25.05 3.14
C GLY A 682 1.14 -25.20 2.88
N THR A 683 1.72 -24.29 2.10
CA THR A 683 3.11 -24.40 1.62
C THR A 683 4.17 -23.87 2.59
N GLY A 684 3.79 -23.04 3.56
CA GLY A 684 4.71 -22.46 4.55
C GLY A 684 5.28 -23.47 5.54
N ASN A 685 6.31 -23.06 6.28
CA ASN A 685 6.96 -23.83 7.33
C ASN A 685 6.34 -23.55 8.71
N LEU A 686 5.85 -24.58 9.40
CA LEU A 686 5.45 -24.48 10.82
C LEU A 686 6.58 -24.98 11.71
N THR A 687 7.21 -24.10 12.48
CA THR A 687 8.26 -24.46 13.44
C THR A 687 7.66 -24.71 14.81
N LEU A 688 7.75 -25.95 15.30
CA LEU A 688 7.32 -26.34 16.64
C LEU A 688 8.53 -26.36 17.58
N ALA A 689 8.66 -25.31 18.38
CA ALA A 689 9.77 -25.07 19.30
C ALA A 689 9.41 -25.35 20.78
N GLY A 690 8.15 -25.67 21.07
CA GLY A 690 7.65 -26.02 22.40
C GLY A 690 7.48 -27.52 22.63
N ASP A 691 7.12 -27.89 23.86
CA ASP A 691 6.79 -29.27 24.24
C ASP A 691 5.40 -29.68 23.76
N GLN A 692 5.34 -30.55 22.74
CA GLN A 692 4.09 -31.05 22.18
C GLN A 692 3.73 -32.45 22.70
N SER A 693 4.29 -32.92 23.82
CA SER A 693 3.97 -34.25 24.39
C SER A 693 2.48 -34.53 24.59
N GLY A 694 1.63 -33.49 24.66
CA GLY A 694 0.17 -33.61 24.69
C GLY A 694 -0.51 -33.98 23.36
N VAL A 695 0.22 -34.04 22.23
CA VAL A 695 -0.32 -34.37 20.89
C VAL A 695 -0.35 -35.88 20.66
N ASP A 696 -1.56 -36.43 20.50
CA ASP A 696 -1.84 -37.84 20.23
C ASP A 696 -1.84 -38.19 18.72
N ARG A 697 -2.05 -37.19 17.86
CA ARG A 697 -1.97 -37.33 16.40
C ARG A 697 -1.46 -36.06 15.74
N LEU A 698 -0.43 -36.22 14.90
CA LEU A 698 0.14 -35.16 14.07
C LEU A 698 0.13 -35.57 12.59
N SER A 699 -0.49 -34.78 11.72
CA SER A 699 -0.55 -35.04 10.28
C SER A 699 0.06 -33.89 9.47
N ILE A 700 1.08 -34.15 8.67
CA ILE A 700 1.72 -33.17 7.79
C ILE A 700 1.25 -33.44 6.36
N GLN A 701 0.21 -32.73 5.94
CA GLN A 701 -0.38 -32.88 4.61
C GLN A 701 0.34 -32.04 3.55
N GLY A 702 0.94 -30.91 3.93
CA GLY A 702 1.66 -30.03 3.02
C GLY A 702 2.67 -29.09 3.67
N GLY A 703 3.66 -28.67 2.87
CA GLY A 703 4.72 -27.76 3.29
C GLY A 703 5.69 -28.42 4.27
N THR A 704 6.38 -27.60 5.06
CA THR A 704 7.34 -28.08 6.06
C THR A 704 6.77 -27.97 7.48
N LEU A 705 7.12 -28.93 8.33
CA LEU A 705 7.04 -28.81 9.78
C LEU A 705 8.47 -28.93 10.33
N THR A 706 8.99 -27.87 10.95
CA THR A 706 10.32 -27.88 11.57
C THR A 706 10.20 -28.24 13.05
N ALA A 707 10.72 -29.39 13.43
CA ALA A 707 10.73 -29.88 14.80
C ALA A 707 11.99 -29.36 15.52
N ALA A 708 11.83 -28.39 16.42
CA ALA A 708 12.92 -27.65 17.08
C ALA A 708 13.04 -27.94 18.59
N HIS A 709 12.28 -28.90 19.10
CA HIS A 709 12.28 -29.31 20.50
C HIS A 709 12.16 -30.84 20.63
N ALA A 710 12.69 -31.41 21.73
CA ALA A 710 12.80 -32.86 21.94
C ALA A 710 11.48 -33.64 21.79
N ASN A 711 10.35 -32.98 22.07
CA ASN A 711 9.01 -33.55 21.99
C ASN A 711 8.15 -32.86 20.90
N ALA A 712 8.74 -32.17 19.93
CA ALA A 712 8.04 -31.29 18.99
C ALA A 712 7.05 -32.01 18.05
N LEU A 713 7.19 -33.34 17.86
CA LEU A 713 6.29 -34.18 17.07
C LEU A 713 5.19 -34.87 17.90
N GLY A 714 5.17 -34.65 19.22
CA GLY A 714 4.26 -35.29 20.17
C GLY A 714 4.64 -36.71 20.57
N SER A 715 3.83 -37.29 21.47
CA SER A 715 4.01 -38.67 21.96
C SER A 715 3.15 -39.69 21.21
N GLY A 716 2.20 -39.22 20.41
CA GLY A 716 1.28 -40.06 19.65
C GLY A 716 1.78 -40.45 18.26
N THR A 717 0.81 -40.53 17.34
CA THR A 717 1.00 -41.01 15.96
C THR A 717 1.33 -39.87 15.00
N VAL A 718 2.31 -40.07 14.11
CA VAL A 718 2.76 -39.08 13.12
C VAL A 718 2.52 -39.61 11.70
N SER A 719 1.97 -38.77 10.82
CA SER A 719 1.75 -39.08 9.41
C SER A 719 2.27 -37.98 8.50
N VAL A 720 3.01 -38.33 7.45
CA VAL A 720 3.58 -37.39 6.48
C VAL A 720 3.07 -37.75 5.08
N ALA A 721 2.26 -36.89 4.48
CA ALA A 721 1.78 -37.06 3.11
C ALA A 721 2.88 -36.77 2.09
N SER A 722 2.67 -37.12 0.82
CA SER A 722 3.66 -36.97 -0.26
C SER A 722 4.07 -35.52 -0.57
N ALA A 723 3.27 -34.53 -0.17
CA ALA A 723 3.59 -33.10 -0.25
C ALA A 723 4.09 -32.51 1.08
N GLY A 724 4.18 -33.32 2.14
CA GLY A 724 4.65 -32.94 3.46
C GLY A 724 6.14 -33.20 3.66
N THR A 725 6.79 -32.34 4.44
CA THR A 725 8.16 -32.52 4.93
C THR A 725 8.22 -32.29 6.44
N ILE A 726 8.90 -33.19 7.18
CA ILE A 726 9.37 -32.90 8.54
C ILE A 726 10.85 -32.55 8.44
N ALA A 727 11.29 -31.46 9.05
CA ALA A 727 12.70 -31.09 9.17
C ALA A 727 13.12 -31.02 10.64
N LEU A 728 14.29 -31.56 11.00
CA LEU A 728 14.77 -31.56 12.39
C LEU A 728 15.79 -30.44 12.64
N ALA A 729 15.49 -29.57 13.60
CA ALA A 729 16.42 -28.58 14.14
C ALA A 729 17.06 -29.01 15.48
N ALA A 730 16.55 -30.07 16.11
CA ALA A 730 17.09 -30.71 17.30
C ALA A 730 16.91 -32.24 17.21
N ASP A 731 17.49 -33.01 18.14
CA ASP A 731 17.09 -34.40 18.38
C ASP A 731 15.64 -34.44 18.89
N VAL A 732 14.83 -35.37 18.37
CA VAL A 732 13.40 -35.51 18.68
C VAL A 732 13.07 -36.96 19.03
N GLY A 733 12.18 -37.18 20.00
CA GLY A 733 11.71 -38.50 20.41
C GLY A 733 10.23 -38.52 20.81
N GLY A 734 9.82 -39.64 21.42
CA GLY A 734 8.49 -39.83 22.01
C GLY A 734 7.41 -40.38 21.06
N VAL A 735 7.57 -40.20 19.74
CA VAL A 735 6.61 -40.65 18.72
C VAL A 735 6.39 -42.16 18.77
N THR A 736 5.13 -42.60 18.75
CA THR A 736 4.78 -44.03 18.78
C THR A 736 4.81 -44.68 17.40
N ASP A 737 3.94 -44.30 16.48
CA ASP A 737 3.97 -44.81 15.10
C ASP A 737 4.19 -43.65 14.13
N LEU A 738 5.20 -43.74 13.26
CA LEU A 738 5.42 -42.80 12.16
C LEU A 738 5.15 -43.46 10.81
N THR A 739 4.25 -42.85 10.03
CA THR A 739 3.93 -43.26 8.65
C THR A 739 4.41 -42.20 7.66
N ASN A 740 5.29 -42.59 6.73
CA ASN A 740 5.91 -41.66 5.78
C ASN A 740 5.52 -41.95 4.32
N ALA A 741 4.98 -40.96 3.62
CA ALA A 741 4.86 -40.92 2.15
C ALA A 741 5.59 -39.71 1.54
N GLY A 742 6.09 -38.79 2.39
CA GLY A 742 6.77 -37.55 2.01
C GLY A 742 8.27 -37.60 2.32
N THR A 743 8.79 -36.50 2.87
CA THR A 743 10.21 -36.36 3.20
C THR A 743 10.43 -36.15 4.70
N LEU A 744 11.37 -36.91 5.28
CA LEU A 744 11.98 -36.57 6.57
C LEU A 744 13.37 -36.02 6.30
N ASP A 745 13.66 -34.78 6.70
CA ASP A 745 15.00 -34.21 6.68
C ASP A 745 15.57 -34.19 8.10
N LEU A 746 16.46 -35.15 8.37
CA LEU A 746 17.05 -35.34 9.69
C LEU A 746 18.22 -34.38 9.93
N GLY A 747 18.80 -33.78 8.87
CA GLY A 747 20.06 -33.07 8.98
C GLY A 747 21.14 -33.93 9.63
N THR A 748 21.67 -33.47 10.76
CA THR A 748 22.61 -34.22 11.63
C THR A 748 21.98 -34.67 12.96
N ASN A 749 20.65 -34.64 13.07
CA ASN A 749 19.89 -34.87 14.30
C ASN A 749 19.21 -36.25 14.30
N LYS A 750 18.85 -36.72 15.50
CA LYS A 750 18.22 -38.01 15.73
C LYS A 750 16.69 -37.91 15.81
N LEU A 751 15.99 -38.88 15.24
CA LEU A 751 14.55 -39.08 15.41
C LEU A 751 14.27 -40.43 16.07
N ALA A 752 13.85 -40.47 17.32
CA ALA A 752 13.45 -41.69 18.00
C ALA A 752 11.94 -41.91 17.89
N VAL A 753 11.54 -42.99 17.21
CA VAL A 753 10.15 -43.47 17.15
C VAL A 753 10.06 -44.88 17.74
N ARG A 754 8.89 -45.32 18.21
CA ARG A 754 8.72 -46.74 18.55
C ARG A 754 8.67 -47.58 17.28
N LYS A 755 7.87 -47.19 16.27
CA LYS A 755 7.70 -47.91 15.01
C LYS A 755 7.66 -47.01 13.77
N TYR A 756 8.23 -47.48 12.66
CA TYR A 756 8.22 -46.80 11.36
C TYR A 756 7.58 -47.67 10.26
N ALA A 757 6.83 -47.04 9.37
CA ALA A 757 6.37 -47.62 8.11
C ALA A 757 6.34 -46.56 6.98
N SER A 758 6.52 -47.01 5.74
CA SER A 758 6.59 -46.12 4.57
C SER A 758 5.77 -46.57 3.35
N SER A 759 5.31 -45.60 2.58
CA SER A 759 4.61 -45.75 1.29
C SER A 759 5.53 -45.41 0.12
N GLU A 760 5.08 -45.70 -1.12
CA GLU A 760 5.81 -45.34 -2.34
C GLU A 760 6.11 -43.83 -2.40
N GLY A 761 7.35 -43.48 -2.77
CA GLY A 761 7.82 -42.08 -2.88
C GLY A 761 8.42 -41.50 -1.60
N ALA A 762 8.34 -42.21 -0.47
CA ALA A 762 8.90 -41.82 0.82
C ALA A 762 10.42 -41.61 0.77
N LYS A 763 10.90 -40.59 1.48
CA LYS A 763 12.32 -40.20 1.55
C LYS A 763 12.77 -39.92 2.97
N ILE A 764 14.04 -40.24 3.24
CA ILE A 764 14.79 -39.73 4.38
C ILE A 764 16.04 -39.04 3.85
N ASN A 765 16.17 -37.73 4.06
CA ASN A 765 17.44 -37.02 3.90
C ASN A 765 18.21 -37.09 5.23
N SER A 766 19.47 -37.48 5.15
CA SER A 766 20.44 -37.44 6.25
C SER A 766 21.69 -36.69 5.78
N ARG A 767 22.44 -36.12 6.74
CA ARG A 767 23.73 -35.50 6.51
C ARG A 767 24.76 -36.03 7.49
N VAL A 768 25.94 -36.39 6.99
CA VAL A 768 27.14 -36.68 7.79
C VAL A 768 28.02 -35.43 7.81
N ALA A 769 28.45 -35.01 9.01
CA ALA A 769 29.30 -33.85 9.25
C ALA A 769 30.36 -34.14 10.32
N LYS A 770 31.44 -33.36 10.38
CA LYS A 770 32.47 -33.49 11.42
C LYS A 770 32.05 -32.82 12.73
N LEU A 771 32.22 -33.53 13.84
CA LEU A 771 32.01 -33.07 15.21
C LEU A 771 33.31 -33.29 16.00
N GLY A 772 34.29 -32.41 15.77
CA GLY A 772 35.66 -32.62 16.25
C GLY A 772 36.39 -33.65 15.40
N ASP A 773 36.94 -34.69 16.04
CA ASP A 773 37.55 -35.84 15.36
C ASP A 773 36.53 -36.92 14.93
N ASP A 774 35.30 -36.85 15.46
CA ASP A 774 34.19 -37.79 15.20
C ASP A 774 33.23 -37.28 14.10
N LEU A 775 32.32 -38.15 13.64
CA LEU A 775 31.25 -37.82 12.70
C LEU A 775 29.88 -37.78 13.40
N ALA A 776 29.15 -36.68 13.20
CA ALA A 776 27.73 -36.57 13.51
C ALA A 776 26.91 -36.92 12.26
N PHE A 777 25.80 -37.63 12.43
CA PHE A 777 24.96 -38.13 11.34
C PHE A 777 23.47 -38.10 11.71
N GLY A 778 22.62 -37.71 10.77
CA GLY A 778 21.16 -37.77 10.97
C GLY A 778 20.66 -39.21 10.93
N ALA A 779 19.95 -39.64 11.96
CA ALA A 779 19.54 -41.04 12.15
C ALA A 779 18.09 -41.17 12.63
N ILE A 780 17.38 -42.20 12.17
CA ILE A 780 16.10 -42.60 12.75
C ILE A 780 16.30 -43.85 13.62
N GLN A 781 15.87 -43.77 14.88
CA GLN A 781 15.92 -44.88 15.83
C GLN A 781 14.53 -45.51 15.98
N VAL A 782 14.48 -46.83 16.04
CA VAL A 782 13.27 -47.64 16.19
C VAL A 782 13.41 -48.64 17.33
N SER A 783 12.33 -48.95 18.04
CA SER A 783 12.31 -49.95 19.13
C SER A 783 11.32 -51.11 18.92
N GLU A 784 10.61 -51.12 17.79
CA GLU A 784 9.81 -52.22 17.28
C GLU A 784 10.05 -52.45 15.77
N ASN A 785 9.70 -53.65 15.31
CA ASN A 785 9.96 -54.09 13.93
C ASN A 785 9.38 -53.11 12.90
N SER A 786 10.25 -52.63 12.01
CA SER A 786 10.01 -51.46 11.16
C SER A 786 10.52 -51.66 9.73
N ASP A 787 9.78 -51.13 8.75
CA ASP A 787 10.03 -51.37 7.32
C ASP A 787 10.34 -50.06 6.58
N PHE A 788 11.54 -49.99 6.01
CA PHE A 788 12.07 -48.88 5.23
C PHE A 788 12.27 -49.25 3.75
N ARG A 789 11.81 -50.43 3.28
CA ARG A 789 12.07 -50.90 1.91
C ARG A 789 11.47 -50.01 0.81
N THR A 790 10.39 -49.29 1.13
CA THR A 790 9.73 -48.31 0.27
C THR A 790 10.28 -46.88 0.44
N THR A 791 11.21 -46.65 1.36
CA THR A 791 11.85 -45.35 1.59
C THR A 791 13.21 -45.29 0.90
N LYS A 792 13.41 -44.26 0.08
CA LYS A 792 14.75 -43.91 -0.45
C LYS A 792 15.49 -43.06 0.58
N ILE A 793 16.56 -43.62 1.16
CA ILE A 793 17.41 -42.95 2.14
C ILE A 793 18.54 -42.25 1.39
N LYS A 794 18.63 -40.92 1.46
CA LYS A 794 19.70 -40.13 0.84
C LYS A 794 20.62 -39.56 1.90
N VAL A 795 21.89 -39.98 1.87
CA VAL A 795 22.92 -39.51 2.79
C VAL A 795 23.82 -38.50 2.08
N THR A 796 23.77 -37.26 2.53
CA THR A 796 24.64 -36.17 2.08
C THR A 796 25.92 -36.13 2.91
N VAL A 797 27.06 -35.88 2.28
CA VAL A 797 28.37 -35.84 2.94
C VAL A 797 28.86 -34.41 2.96
N ASP A 798 29.22 -33.89 4.13
CA ASP A 798 29.75 -32.53 4.28
C ASP A 798 31.12 -32.33 3.62
N ASP A 799 31.35 -31.15 3.04
CA ASP A 799 32.58 -30.84 2.27
C ASP A 799 33.88 -30.87 3.12
N GLY A 800 33.79 -30.92 4.45
CA GLY A 800 34.94 -31.17 5.33
C GLY A 800 35.38 -32.65 5.40
N ILE A 801 34.61 -33.60 4.87
CA ILE A 801 34.85 -35.05 4.97
C ILE A 801 35.59 -35.60 3.75
N GLU A 802 36.68 -36.33 4.00
CA GLU A 802 37.37 -37.16 3.01
C GLU A 802 36.95 -38.64 3.15
N VAL A 803 37.19 -39.45 2.11
CA VAL A 803 36.95 -40.91 2.16
C VAL A 803 37.67 -41.59 3.33
N ASN A 804 38.88 -41.13 3.65
CA ASN A 804 39.67 -41.62 4.78
C ASN A 804 39.05 -41.34 6.16
N ASP A 805 38.04 -40.49 6.26
CA ASP A 805 37.33 -40.25 7.52
C ASP A 805 36.16 -41.22 7.72
N LEU A 806 35.48 -41.59 6.64
CA LEU A 806 34.40 -42.59 6.65
C LEU A 806 34.91 -43.99 6.97
N LEU A 807 36.11 -44.35 6.52
CA LEU A 807 36.73 -45.65 6.80
C LEU A 807 37.11 -45.88 8.28
N LYS A 808 36.89 -44.89 9.16
CA LYS A 808 37.20 -44.96 10.59
C LYS A 808 35.97 -45.22 11.47
N GLN A 809 34.74 -45.03 10.95
CA GLN A 809 33.51 -44.97 11.76
C GLN A 809 32.32 -45.58 11.01
N GLU A 810 31.45 -46.29 11.73
CA GLU A 810 30.24 -46.90 11.20
C GLU A 810 29.12 -45.85 11.10
N VAL A 811 28.56 -45.65 9.90
CA VAL A 811 27.48 -44.66 9.68
C VAL A 811 26.14 -45.32 9.94
N THR A 812 25.46 -44.94 11.02
CA THR A 812 24.17 -45.53 11.41
C THR A 812 23.03 -44.59 11.01
N VAL A 813 22.38 -44.85 9.86
CA VAL A 813 21.24 -44.03 9.40
C VAL A 813 19.91 -44.55 9.97
N VAL A 814 19.82 -45.85 10.28
CA VAL A 814 18.73 -46.45 11.06
C VAL A 814 19.32 -47.20 12.26
N ASP A 815 18.82 -46.91 13.47
CA ASP A 815 19.29 -47.46 14.75
C ASP A 815 18.21 -48.37 15.36
N ALA A 816 18.42 -49.68 15.29
CA ALA A 816 17.51 -50.68 15.87
C ALA A 816 17.84 -50.93 17.35
N GLN A 817 16.88 -50.68 18.24
CA GLN A 817 17.03 -50.89 19.68
C GLN A 817 16.56 -52.28 20.10
N GLY A 818 17.42 -53.02 20.81
CA GLY A 818 17.08 -54.32 21.40
C GLY A 818 16.85 -55.41 20.34
N ASP A 819 15.75 -56.14 20.46
CA ASP A 819 15.39 -57.26 19.58
C ASP A 819 14.57 -56.82 18.33
N ALA A 820 14.59 -55.53 17.97
CA ALA A 820 13.76 -54.97 16.90
C ALA A 820 14.30 -55.29 15.49
N GLU A 821 13.49 -55.94 14.64
CA GLU A 821 13.88 -56.27 13.26
C GLU A 821 13.67 -55.08 12.30
N VAL A 822 14.69 -54.74 11.52
CA VAL A 822 14.65 -53.62 10.55
C VAL A 822 14.98 -54.11 9.15
N GLN A 823 14.16 -53.71 8.17
CA GLN A 823 14.41 -53.96 6.74
C GLN A 823 14.64 -52.63 6.02
N ILE A 824 15.79 -52.47 5.36
CA ILE A 824 16.16 -51.26 4.60
C ILE A 824 16.01 -51.50 3.09
N GLY A 825 15.61 -50.46 2.36
CA GLY A 825 15.58 -50.41 0.91
C GLY A 825 16.82 -49.74 0.31
N GLU A 826 16.59 -48.74 -0.54
CA GLU A 826 17.64 -48.05 -1.28
C GLU A 826 18.34 -46.97 -0.42
N VAL A 827 19.67 -46.98 -0.35
CA VAL A 827 20.49 -45.99 0.37
C VAL A 827 21.53 -45.34 -0.54
N ASP A 828 21.27 -44.08 -0.93
CA ASP A 828 22.22 -43.24 -1.68
C ASP A 828 23.30 -42.68 -0.74
N PHE A 829 24.46 -43.35 -0.64
CA PHE A 829 25.66 -42.76 -0.02
C PHE A 829 26.64 -42.29 -1.11
N GLY A 830 26.37 -41.14 -1.73
CA GLY A 830 27.20 -40.64 -2.83
C GLY A 830 27.23 -41.62 -4.02
N SER A 831 28.43 -42.11 -4.37
CA SER A 831 28.65 -43.19 -5.35
C SER A 831 29.06 -44.51 -4.66
N ILE A 832 28.94 -44.63 -3.33
CA ILE A 832 29.46 -45.76 -2.54
C ILE A 832 28.35 -46.79 -2.27
N SER A 833 28.63 -48.07 -2.55
CA SER A 833 27.74 -49.19 -2.21
C SER A 833 27.70 -49.42 -0.71
N THR A 834 26.50 -49.44 -0.14
CA THR A 834 26.21 -49.46 1.30
C THR A 834 26.09 -50.85 1.91
N GLY A 835 26.20 -51.91 1.10
CA GLY A 835 26.11 -53.31 1.56
C GLY A 835 24.68 -53.82 1.81
N VAL A 836 23.65 -52.98 1.61
CA VAL A 836 22.24 -53.40 1.65
C VAL A 836 21.89 -54.03 0.29
N GLU A 837 21.44 -55.29 0.28
CA GLU A 837 20.99 -55.95 -0.95
C GLU A 837 19.62 -55.41 -1.39
N THR A 838 19.63 -54.64 -2.48
CA THR A 838 18.39 -54.26 -3.18
C THR A 838 17.79 -55.49 -3.85
N GLY A 839 16.65 -55.96 -3.34
CA GLY A 839 15.96 -57.19 -3.79
C GLY A 839 15.29 -57.12 -5.17
N ASP A 840 16.01 -56.71 -6.22
CA ASP A 840 15.61 -56.92 -7.61
C ASP A 840 16.04 -58.34 -8.05
N GLY A 841 15.07 -59.25 -8.10
CA GLY A 841 15.28 -60.64 -8.50
C GLY A 841 15.38 -60.83 -10.02
N THR A 842 16.38 -60.24 -10.69
CA THR A 842 16.59 -60.39 -12.15
C THR A 842 18.01 -60.75 -12.60
N ASP A 843 18.85 -61.38 -11.76
CA ASP A 843 20.11 -61.95 -12.24
C ASP A 843 19.92 -63.34 -12.91
N GLY A 844 20.36 -63.44 -14.16
CA GLY A 844 20.13 -64.58 -15.07
C GLY A 844 21.21 -65.66 -15.00
N GLY A 845 21.64 -66.05 -13.79
CA GLY A 845 22.77 -66.96 -13.58
C GLY A 845 22.39 -68.35 -13.08
N THR A 846 22.42 -69.38 -13.94
CA THR A 846 22.32 -70.77 -13.50
C THR A 846 23.68 -71.34 -13.08
N ASP A 847 23.88 -71.58 -11.78
CA ASP A 847 24.50 -72.83 -11.32
C ASP A 847 23.92 -73.26 -9.96
N GLY A 848 24.10 -74.53 -9.59
CA GLY A 848 23.30 -75.19 -8.56
C GLY A 848 24.02 -75.55 -7.26
N GLY A 849 23.54 -74.97 -6.15
CA GLY A 849 23.42 -75.66 -4.87
C GLY A 849 24.56 -75.53 -3.85
N THR A 850 24.23 -74.98 -2.69
CA THR A 850 24.37 -75.68 -1.40
C THR A 850 23.51 -74.99 -0.34
N ASP A 851 23.12 -75.69 0.72
CA ASP A 851 22.39 -75.09 1.84
C ASP A 851 23.29 -74.07 2.57
N GLY A 852 22.94 -72.79 2.45
CA GLY A 852 23.60 -71.68 3.13
C GLY A 852 22.56 -70.62 3.48
N ALA A 853 21.98 -70.71 4.68
CA ALA A 853 21.13 -69.66 5.21
C ALA A 853 22.01 -68.47 5.61
N THR A 854 22.20 -67.53 4.67
CA THR A 854 22.84 -66.24 4.95
C THR A 854 21.88 -65.36 5.74
N ASP A 855 22.27 -65.08 6.98
CA ASP A 855 21.51 -64.32 7.98
C ASP A 855 21.49 -62.82 7.61
N GLY A 856 20.66 -62.46 6.64
CA GLY A 856 20.68 -61.19 5.90
C GLY A 856 20.12 -59.96 6.64
N GLY A 857 20.25 -59.91 7.97
CA GLY A 857 19.78 -58.79 8.79
C GLY A 857 20.89 -57.83 9.19
N THR A 858 21.10 -56.75 8.44
CA THR A 858 22.14 -55.72 8.73
C THR A 858 21.79 -54.78 9.90
N GLY A 859 20.74 -55.06 10.68
CA GLY A 859 20.40 -54.33 11.92
C GLY A 859 20.07 -52.84 11.74
N GLY A 860 19.85 -52.37 10.51
CA GLY A 860 19.67 -50.95 10.18
C GLY A 860 20.95 -50.18 9.81
N GLN A 861 22.13 -50.80 9.95
CA GLN A 861 23.42 -50.12 9.81
C GLN A 861 23.89 -49.99 8.35
N VAL A 862 24.53 -48.86 8.03
CA VAL A 862 25.12 -48.56 6.71
C VAL A 862 26.64 -48.63 6.83
N ILE A 863 27.18 -49.85 6.74
CA ILE A 863 28.58 -50.13 7.02
C ILE A 863 29.44 -49.85 5.78
N ILE A 864 30.16 -48.73 5.80
CA ILE A 864 31.13 -48.36 4.76
C ILE A 864 32.49 -48.98 5.12
N THR A 865 33.07 -49.74 4.19
CA THR A 865 34.31 -50.50 4.40
C THR A 865 35.35 -50.20 3.31
N GLU A 866 36.61 -50.60 3.51
CA GLU A 866 37.64 -50.55 2.45
C GLU A 866 37.23 -51.36 1.21
N THR A 867 36.40 -52.39 1.41
CA THR A 867 35.85 -53.28 0.38
C THR A 867 34.56 -52.79 -0.28
N SER A 868 33.92 -51.72 0.21
CA SER A 868 32.70 -51.18 -0.40
C SER A 868 32.97 -50.72 -1.84
N ALA A 869 32.19 -51.21 -2.80
CA ALA A 869 32.36 -50.89 -4.22
C ALA A 869 31.84 -49.48 -4.53
N VAL A 870 32.56 -48.72 -5.36
CA VAL A 870 32.16 -47.38 -5.79
C VAL A 870 31.56 -47.45 -7.19
N ASN A 871 30.24 -47.31 -7.25
CA ASN A 871 29.43 -47.34 -8.46
C ASN A 871 29.29 -45.89 -8.95
N PHE A 872 30.20 -45.48 -9.82
CA PHE A 872 30.22 -44.16 -10.42
C PHE A 872 29.14 -43.99 -11.50
N LEU A 873 28.62 -45.08 -12.07
CA LEU A 873 27.50 -45.08 -12.99
C LEU A 873 26.16 -45.24 -12.26
N GLY A 874 25.32 -44.20 -12.31
CA GLY A 874 23.91 -44.30 -11.94
C GLY A 874 23.04 -44.82 -13.09
N ALA A 875 21.85 -45.31 -12.76
CA ALA A 875 20.80 -45.59 -13.76
C ALA A 875 20.33 -44.28 -14.43
N ASP A 876 20.05 -44.35 -15.74
CA ASP A 876 19.42 -43.32 -16.59
C ASP A 876 19.93 -41.87 -16.48
N SER A 877 21.14 -41.63 -15.96
CA SER A 877 21.62 -40.30 -15.55
C SER A 877 22.02 -39.34 -16.68
N GLY A 878 21.57 -39.59 -17.92
CA GLY A 878 21.75 -38.70 -19.07
C GLY A 878 23.20 -38.38 -19.46
N TYR A 879 24.17 -39.21 -19.04
CA TYR A 879 25.61 -39.02 -19.26
C TYR A 879 25.97 -38.76 -20.73
N THR A 880 26.97 -37.90 -20.99
CA THR A 880 27.60 -37.87 -22.32
C THR A 880 28.52 -39.09 -22.51
N ALA A 881 28.76 -39.48 -23.76
CA ALA A 881 29.64 -40.61 -24.07
C ALA A 881 31.09 -40.45 -23.56
N ASN A 882 31.53 -39.23 -23.23
CA ASN A 882 32.84 -38.98 -22.63
C ASN A 882 32.79 -39.10 -21.08
N GLU A 883 31.69 -38.67 -20.44
CA GLU A 883 31.42 -38.92 -19.02
C GLU A 883 31.33 -40.43 -18.73
N GLN A 884 30.45 -41.11 -19.46
CA GLN A 884 30.20 -42.54 -19.29
C GLN A 884 31.47 -43.37 -19.53
N ALA A 885 32.28 -43.03 -20.54
CA ALA A 885 33.54 -43.73 -20.82
C ALA A 885 34.55 -43.59 -19.67
N LEU A 886 34.65 -42.41 -19.04
CA LEU A 886 35.50 -42.26 -17.85
C LEU A 886 34.97 -43.07 -16.68
N LEU A 887 33.69 -42.89 -16.34
CA LEU A 887 33.09 -43.47 -15.13
C LEU A 887 33.15 -45.01 -15.20
N ALA A 888 32.77 -45.60 -16.35
CA ALA A 888 32.90 -47.03 -16.64
C ALA A 888 34.34 -47.59 -16.52
N SER A 889 35.38 -46.75 -16.49
CA SER A 889 36.77 -47.21 -16.33
C SER A 889 37.22 -47.38 -14.87
N VAL A 890 36.44 -46.86 -13.93
CA VAL A 890 36.66 -46.91 -12.47
C VAL A 890 35.41 -47.35 -11.70
N ASP A 891 34.35 -47.73 -12.40
CA ASP A 891 33.12 -48.27 -11.84
C ASP A 891 33.37 -49.60 -11.12
N GLY A 892 32.73 -49.81 -9.96
CA GLY A 892 32.95 -50.98 -9.11
C GLY A 892 34.33 -51.02 -8.43
N THR A 893 35.09 -49.92 -8.39
CA THR A 893 36.39 -49.90 -7.67
C THR A 893 36.20 -49.89 -6.16
N ALA A 894 37.04 -50.62 -5.43
CA ALA A 894 36.97 -50.69 -3.96
C ALA A 894 37.33 -49.34 -3.32
N LEU A 895 36.57 -48.92 -2.31
CA LEU A 895 36.74 -47.63 -1.66
C LEU A 895 38.15 -47.45 -1.05
N GLY A 896 38.73 -48.51 -0.48
CA GLY A 896 40.11 -48.52 0.04
C GLY A 896 41.18 -48.30 -1.04
N ASP A 897 40.93 -48.74 -2.28
CA ASP A 897 41.84 -48.48 -3.41
C ASP A 897 41.82 -47.01 -3.84
N LEU A 898 40.69 -46.31 -3.67
CA LEU A 898 40.57 -44.86 -3.86
C LEU A 898 41.12 -44.07 -2.66
N ALA A 899 40.91 -44.56 -1.45
CA ALA A 899 41.33 -43.92 -0.19
C ALA A 899 42.86 -43.89 -0.04
N SER A 900 43.51 -45.00 -0.40
CA SER A 900 44.97 -45.17 -0.42
C SER A 900 45.66 -44.52 -1.63
N GLY A 901 44.90 -44.01 -2.62
CA GLY A 901 45.45 -43.45 -3.87
C GLY A 901 46.10 -44.49 -4.80
N LYS A 902 45.80 -45.78 -4.60
CA LYS A 902 46.22 -46.88 -5.48
C LYS A 902 45.53 -46.81 -6.84
N ILE A 903 44.26 -46.37 -6.86
CA ILE A 903 43.49 -46.05 -8.07
C ILE A 903 43.11 -44.57 -8.03
N GLY A 904 43.56 -43.83 -9.06
CA GLY A 904 43.40 -42.37 -9.13
C GLY A 904 44.12 -41.62 -8.02
N GLY A 905 43.75 -40.36 -7.83
CA GLY A 905 44.19 -39.52 -6.72
C GLY A 905 42.98 -38.91 -6.00
N LYS A 906 43.25 -38.02 -5.03
CA LYS A 906 42.25 -37.37 -4.16
C LYS A 906 41.03 -36.79 -4.89
N VAL A 907 41.17 -36.34 -6.14
CA VAL A 907 40.04 -35.81 -6.93
C VAL A 907 39.07 -36.92 -7.38
N LEU A 908 39.55 -38.14 -7.63
CA LEU A 908 38.69 -39.29 -7.87
C LEU A 908 38.04 -39.77 -6.56
N SER A 909 38.81 -39.83 -5.47
CA SER A 909 38.32 -40.20 -4.14
C SER A 909 37.22 -39.24 -3.66
N ALA A 910 37.38 -37.93 -3.87
CA ALA A 910 36.33 -36.95 -3.55
C ALA A 910 35.11 -37.02 -4.48
N MET A 911 35.26 -37.49 -5.72
CA MET A 911 34.15 -37.73 -6.64
C MET A 911 33.27 -38.91 -6.20
N ALA A 912 33.83 -39.90 -5.49
CA ALA A 912 33.07 -41.02 -4.91
C ALA A 912 32.03 -40.56 -3.85
N LEU A 913 32.23 -39.38 -3.27
CA LEU A 913 31.32 -38.76 -2.28
C LEU A 913 30.25 -37.86 -2.93
N GLN A 914 30.17 -37.84 -4.26
CA GLN A 914 29.10 -37.18 -5.01
C GLN A 914 28.07 -38.23 -5.47
N THR A 915 26.79 -37.90 -5.47
CA THR A 915 25.73 -38.85 -5.87
C THR A 915 25.93 -39.33 -7.31
N ALA A 916 25.82 -40.64 -7.54
CA ALA A 916 25.95 -41.22 -8.88
C ALA A 916 24.97 -40.54 -9.86
N GLY A 917 25.52 -39.99 -10.95
CA GLY A 917 24.72 -39.31 -11.98
C GLY A 917 24.40 -37.84 -11.74
N SER A 918 24.74 -37.25 -10.58
CA SER A 918 24.48 -35.83 -10.29
C SER A 918 25.25 -34.89 -11.22
N ASP A 919 24.75 -33.68 -11.46
CA ASP A 919 25.43 -32.71 -12.33
C ASP A 919 26.82 -32.33 -11.79
N GLU A 920 27.04 -32.38 -10.48
CA GLU A 920 28.34 -32.20 -9.84
C GLU A 920 29.29 -33.37 -10.15
N GLN A 921 28.82 -34.62 -10.01
CA GLN A 921 29.61 -35.82 -10.34
C GLN A 921 29.97 -35.83 -11.84
N ARG A 922 28.99 -35.54 -12.70
CA ARG A 922 29.18 -35.42 -14.15
C ARG A 922 30.16 -34.32 -14.53
N ARG A 923 30.12 -33.17 -13.85
CA ARG A 923 31.09 -32.08 -14.05
C ARG A 923 32.50 -32.49 -13.64
N SER A 924 32.66 -33.15 -12.48
CA SER A 924 33.94 -33.71 -12.03
C SER A 924 34.50 -34.74 -13.03
N ALA A 925 33.64 -35.63 -13.55
CA ALA A 925 34.00 -36.61 -14.57
C ALA A 925 34.53 -35.94 -15.85
N ARG A 926 33.83 -34.92 -16.36
CA ARG A 926 34.29 -34.16 -17.55
C ARG A 926 35.61 -33.44 -17.34
N LEU A 927 35.89 -32.94 -16.13
CA LEU A 927 37.19 -32.37 -15.80
C LEU A 927 38.28 -33.45 -15.84
N LEU A 928 38.05 -34.59 -15.18
CA LEU A 928 38.99 -35.71 -15.09
C LEU A 928 39.28 -36.38 -16.44
N SER A 929 38.29 -36.48 -17.34
CA SER A 929 38.32 -37.28 -18.58
C SER A 929 39.48 -36.99 -19.55
N GLY A 930 40.06 -35.80 -19.49
CA GLY A 930 41.08 -35.36 -20.46
C GLY A 930 40.49 -35.02 -21.82
N GLU A 931 39.17 -34.79 -21.93
CA GLU A 931 38.51 -34.24 -23.13
C GLU A 931 39.24 -33.02 -23.70
N SER A 932 39.78 -32.14 -22.84
CA SER A 932 40.53 -30.95 -23.23
C SER A 932 41.82 -31.23 -24.02
N LEU A 933 42.30 -32.47 -24.05
CA LEU A 933 43.54 -32.89 -24.71
C LEU A 933 43.31 -33.45 -26.13
N VAL A 934 42.06 -33.79 -26.49
CA VAL A 934 41.73 -34.52 -27.73
C VAL A 934 42.17 -33.77 -29.00
N ASN A 935 42.18 -32.43 -28.96
CA ASN A 935 42.43 -31.59 -30.14
C ASN A 935 43.92 -31.40 -30.49
N ASN A 936 44.85 -31.93 -29.69
CA ASN A 936 46.29 -31.60 -29.81
C ASN A 936 46.90 -32.00 -31.16
N ALA A 937 46.56 -33.17 -31.69
CA ALA A 937 47.02 -33.59 -33.01
C ALA A 937 46.43 -32.71 -34.14
N THR A 938 45.20 -32.24 -33.99
CA THR A 938 44.53 -31.35 -34.95
C THR A 938 45.12 -29.94 -34.92
N ALA A 939 45.47 -29.41 -33.75
CA ALA A 939 46.19 -28.13 -33.61
C ALA A 939 47.61 -28.20 -34.23
N ALA A 940 48.34 -29.30 -34.00
CA ALA A 940 49.64 -29.56 -34.61
C ALA A 940 49.54 -29.65 -36.15
N GLN A 941 48.55 -30.40 -36.65
CA GLN A 941 48.24 -30.49 -38.08
C GLN A 941 47.89 -29.13 -38.69
N GLY A 942 47.17 -28.28 -37.95
CA GLY A 942 46.84 -26.91 -38.33
C GLY A 942 48.08 -26.08 -38.66
N SER A 943 49.06 -26.05 -37.76
CA SER A 943 50.34 -25.34 -37.95
C SER A 943 51.12 -25.84 -39.17
N ALA A 944 51.23 -27.16 -39.35
CA ALA A 944 51.86 -27.74 -40.55
C ALA A 944 51.10 -27.36 -41.84
N THR A 945 49.77 -27.32 -41.79
CA THR A 945 48.90 -26.91 -42.91
C THR A 945 49.00 -25.41 -43.21
N SER A 946 49.23 -24.56 -42.21
CA SER A 946 49.55 -23.14 -42.40
C SER A 946 50.88 -22.96 -43.13
N PHE A 947 51.92 -23.70 -42.74
CA PHE A 947 53.23 -23.69 -43.41
C PHE A 947 53.13 -24.13 -44.88
N GLN A 948 52.39 -25.22 -45.17
CA GLN A 948 52.06 -25.62 -46.54
C GLN A 948 51.33 -24.52 -47.32
N ARG A 949 50.32 -23.89 -46.71
CA ARG A 949 49.59 -22.76 -47.33
C ARG A 949 50.48 -21.53 -47.51
N GLY A 950 51.59 -21.39 -46.76
CA GLY A 950 52.66 -20.43 -47.02
C GLY A 950 53.35 -20.70 -48.36
N MET A 951 53.90 -21.90 -48.55
CA MET A 951 54.48 -22.34 -49.83
C MET A 951 53.48 -22.23 -50.99
N GLN A 952 52.24 -22.71 -50.82
CA GLN A 952 51.20 -22.60 -51.84
C GLN A 952 50.91 -21.13 -52.23
N THR A 953 50.93 -20.20 -51.26
CA THR A 953 50.77 -18.75 -51.54
C THR A 953 51.92 -18.19 -52.38
N ARG A 954 53.17 -18.58 -52.08
CA ARG A 954 54.35 -18.18 -52.86
C ARG A 954 54.27 -18.63 -54.33
N MET A 955 53.60 -19.75 -54.59
CA MET A 955 53.56 -20.42 -55.90
C MET A 955 52.33 -20.09 -56.75
N ILE A 956 51.40 -19.27 -56.26
CA ILE A 956 50.26 -18.79 -57.04
C ILE A 956 50.78 -18.27 -58.39
N ALA A 957 50.11 -18.65 -59.48
CA ALA A 957 50.38 -18.15 -60.83
C ALA A 957 51.83 -18.33 -61.33
N GLY A 958 52.44 -19.52 -61.14
CA GLY A 958 53.83 -19.77 -61.59
C GLY A 958 54.89 -19.01 -60.77
N GLY A 959 54.52 -18.55 -59.58
CA GLY A 959 55.34 -17.70 -58.72
C GLY A 959 55.46 -16.25 -59.18
N SER A 960 54.59 -15.79 -60.09
CA SER A 960 54.46 -14.41 -60.59
C SER A 960 53.06 -13.87 -60.27
N MET A 961 52.97 -12.83 -59.43
CA MET A 961 51.69 -12.27 -58.99
C MET A 961 50.93 -11.46 -60.07
N PHE A 962 51.63 -11.06 -61.13
CA PHE A 962 51.21 -10.11 -62.17
C PHE A 962 51.43 -10.68 -63.58
N ASP A 963 50.66 -10.21 -64.57
CA ASP A 963 50.80 -10.61 -65.97
C ASP A 963 51.78 -9.66 -66.65
N ASP A 964 53.07 -10.00 -66.59
CA ASP A 964 54.10 -9.38 -67.43
C ASP A 964 54.11 -10.07 -68.82
N ALA A 965 52.93 -10.10 -69.47
CA ALA A 965 52.68 -10.73 -70.76
C ALA A 965 53.34 -9.99 -71.95
N THR A 966 53.96 -8.82 -71.71
CA THR A 966 54.75 -8.08 -72.68
C THR A 966 56.24 -8.46 -72.56
N ALA A 967 56.74 -9.18 -73.56
CA ALA A 967 58.10 -9.76 -73.61
C ALA A 967 59.26 -8.73 -73.73
N ASN A 968 59.08 -7.49 -73.28
CA ASN A 968 60.09 -6.42 -73.25
C ASN A 968 60.10 -5.67 -71.90
N GLY A 969 59.77 -6.35 -70.81
CA GLY A 969 59.76 -5.82 -69.42
C GLY A 969 61.13 -5.50 -68.80
N ALA A 970 62.20 -5.40 -69.58
CA ALA A 970 63.62 -5.39 -69.19
C ALA A 970 64.13 -6.70 -68.55
N MET A 971 65.35 -7.10 -68.93
CA MET A 971 65.95 -8.38 -68.54
C MET A 971 66.32 -8.41 -67.05
N ALA A 972 65.53 -9.11 -66.24
CA ALA A 972 66.12 -9.93 -65.17
C ALA A 972 66.74 -11.17 -65.85
N SER A 973 67.94 -11.58 -65.45
CA SER A 973 68.64 -12.70 -66.09
C SER A 973 67.88 -14.02 -65.90
N ASP A 974 68.00 -14.95 -66.87
CA ASP A 974 67.27 -16.24 -66.95
C ASP A 974 67.56 -17.26 -65.82
N ASN A 975 68.06 -16.80 -64.67
CA ASN A 975 68.45 -17.60 -63.50
C ASN A 975 68.11 -16.92 -62.16
N GLY A 976 67.28 -15.87 -62.15
CA GLY A 976 67.01 -15.05 -60.96
C GLY A 976 66.59 -15.82 -59.70
N ILE A 977 67.11 -15.38 -58.56
CA ILE A 977 66.83 -15.90 -57.21
C ILE A 977 65.89 -14.92 -56.50
N ALA A 978 64.91 -15.46 -55.75
CA ALA A 978 64.06 -14.65 -54.89
C ALA A 978 64.00 -15.23 -53.46
N GLY A 979 64.10 -14.35 -52.47
CA GLY A 979 63.81 -14.65 -51.08
C GLY A 979 62.38 -14.20 -50.74
N TRP A 980 61.69 -14.92 -49.87
CA TRP A 980 60.35 -14.54 -49.41
C TRP A 980 60.13 -14.89 -47.93
N ALA A 981 59.19 -14.18 -47.33
CA ALA A 981 58.65 -14.48 -46.01
C ALA A 981 57.12 -14.35 -46.02
N SER A 982 56.42 -15.17 -45.25
CA SER A 982 54.99 -15.03 -44.98
C SER A 982 54.69 -15.31 -43.53
N PHE A 983 53.83 -14.49 -42.94
CA PHE A 983 53.34 -14.65 -41.56
C PHE A 983 51.81 -14.62 -41.60
N LYS A 984 51.19 -15.62 -40.98
CA LYS A 984 49.74 -15.80 -40.96
C LYS A 984 49.27 -16.04 -39.53
N GLY A 985 48.45 -15.13 -39.01
CA GLY A 985 47.73 -15.31 -37.75
C GLY A 985 46.30 -15.75 -38.01
N GLY A 986 45.68 -16.45 -37.07
CA GLY A 986 44.27 -16.82 -37.21
C GLY A 986 43.67 -17.45 -35.97
N ASN A 987 42.35 -17.60 -36.00
CA ASN A 987 41.58 -18.38 -35.04
C ASN A 987 40.64 -19.36 -35.76
N ALA A 988 40.25 -20.40 -35.04
CA ALA A 988 39.27 -21.40 -35.46
C ALA A 988 38.42 -21.81 -34.25
N SER A 989 37.11 -21.77 -34.39
CA SER A 989 36.16 -22.19 -33.37
C SER A 989 35.51 -23.49 -33.80
N GLN A 990 35.77 -24.57 -33.04
CA GLN A 990 35.29 -25.92 -33.31
C GLN A 990 34.18 -26.29 -32.33
N ARG A 991 33.06 -26.80 -32.84
CA ARG A 991 31.86 -27.19 -32.09
C ARG A 991 31.24 -28.45 -32.68
N GLY A 992 30.62 -29.28 -31.87
CA GLY A 992 29.98 -30.51 -32.34
C GLY A 992 29.26 -31.27 -31.24
N ASP A 993 29.16 -32.58 -31.45
CA ASP A 993 28.68 -33.62 -30.54
C ASP A 993 29.64 -33.89 -29.35
N GLY A 994 30.94 -33.70 -29.55
CA GLY A 994 31.97 -33.77 -28.50
C GLY A 994 32.48 -32.40 -28.05
N MET A 995 33.57 -32.40 -27.26
CA MET A 995 34.15 -31.19 -26.68
C MET A 995 34.42 -30.10 -27.73
N SER A 996 33.98 -28.87 -27.45
CA SER A 996 34.21 -27.70 -28.30
C SER A 996 35.52 -26.99 -27.95
N PHE A 997 36.20 -26.43 -28.95
CA PHE A 997 37.51 -25.79 -28.79
C PHE A 997 37.55 -24.41 -29.44
N ASP A 998 38.39 -23.52 -28.92
CA ASP A 998 38.96 -22.42 -29.71
C ASP A 998 40.46 -22.69 -29.89
N VAL A 999 40.90 -22.69 -31.15
CA VAL A 999 42.30 -22.76 -31.56
C VAL A 999 42.69 -21.39 -32.10
N LYS A 1000 43.87 -20.89 -31.75
CA LYS A 1000 44.45 -19.68 -32.34
C LYS A 1000 45.96 -19.83 -32.45
N GLY A 1001 46.56 -19.13 -33.41
CA GLY A 1001 48.00 -19.22 -33.58
C GLY A 1001 48.58 -18.21 -34.55
N LEU A 1002 49.90 -18.27 -34.66
CA LEU A 1002 50.73 -17.51 -35.58
C LEU A 1002 51.75 -18.46 -36.20
N ASP A 1003 51.67 -18.64 -37.51
CA ASP A 1003 52.60 -19.46 -38.29
C ASP A 1003 53.39 -18.57 -39.26
N GLY A 1004 54.71 -18.70 -39.23
CA GLY A 1004 55.66 -18.00 -40.09
C GLY A 1004 56.44 -18.97 -40.99
N ALA A 1005 56.69 -18.56 -42.22
CA ALA A 1005 57.51 -19.28 -43.20
C ALA A 1005 58.48 -18.32 -43.88
N ILE A 1006 59.74 -18.73 -44.04
CA ILE A 1006 60.77 -18.02 -44.80
C ILE A 1006 61.36 -19.00 -45.80
N GLY A 1007 61.51 -18.56 -47.06
CA GLY A 1007 62.01 -19.43 -48.12
C GLY A 1007 62.81 -18.70 -49.19
N ILE A 1008 63.44 -19.52 -50.02
CA ILE A 1008 64.26 -19.09 -51.15
C ILE A 1008 63.93 -19.98 -52.35
N ASP A 1009 63.74 -19.36 -53.51
CA ASP A 1009 63.55 -20.06 -54.77
C ASP A 1009 64.42 -19.48 -55.88
N LYS A 1010 64.65 -20.32 -56.89
CA LYS A 1010 65.33 -19.98 -58.12
C LYS A 1010 64.43 -20.32 -59.31
N ARG A 1011 64.37 -19.43 -60.30
CA ARG A 1011 63.76 -19.72 -61.60
C ARG A 1011 64.76 -20.49 -62.48
N VAL A 1012 64.28 -21.57 -63.11
CA VAL A 1012 65.07 -22.50 -63.92
C VAL A 1012 64.51 -22.48 -65.35
N GLY A 1013 65.24 -21.84 -66.26
CA GLY A 1013 64.67 -21.36 -67.52
C GLY A 1013 63.61 -20.29 -67.25
N GLN A 1014 62.65 -20.12 -68.17
CA GLN A 1014 61.61 -19.10 -68.02
C GLN A 1014 60.37 -19.61 -67.27
N ASN A 1015 60.06 -20.91 -67.40
CA ASN A 1015 58.75 -21.47 -67.02
C ASN A 1015 58.73 -22.19 -65.65
N THR A 1016 59.88 -22.64 -65.14
CA THR A 1016 59.96 -23.47 -63.92
C THR A 1016 60.56 -22.70 -62.76
N LEU A 1017 60.07 -22.94 -61.55
CA LEU A 1017 60.56 -22.38 -60.30
C LEU A 1017 60.67 -23.50 -59.25
N VAL A 1018 61.79 -23.56 -58.53
CA VAL A 1018 62.01 -24.52 -57.44
C VAL A 1018 62.58 -23.82 -56.22
N GLY A 1019 62.21 -24.25 -55.02
CA GLY A 1019 62.66 -23.63 -53.78
C GLY A 1019 62.52 -24.48 -52.54
N ALA A 1020 63.06 -23.94 -51.46
CA ALA A 1020 63.05 -24.52 -50.12
C ALA A 1020 62.59 -23.46 -49.11
N SER A 1021 61.98 -23.91 -48.01
CA SER A 1021 61.56 -23.02 -46.92
C SER A 1021 61.67 -23.69 -45.56
N VAL A 1022 61.81 -22.86 -44.53
CA VAL A 1022 61.73 -23.21 -43.12
C VAL A 1022 60.61 -22.41 -42.47
N GLY A 1023 60.00 -22.95 -41.42
CA GLY A 1023 58.90 -22.32 -40.73
C GLY A 1023 58.90 -22.53 -39.23
N LEU A 1024 58.31 -21.58 -38.52
CA LEU A 1024 58.09 -21.62 -37.08
C LEU A 1024 56.62 -21.30 -36.82
N GLY A 1025 55.96 -22.09 -35.98
CA GLY A 1025 54.55 -21.94 -35.68
C GLY A 1025 54.25 -22.09 -34.19
N ASN A 1026 53.29 -21.32 -33.70
CA ASN A 1026 52.69 -21.52 -32.38
C ASN A 1026 51.18 -21.61 -32.53
N GLN A 1027 50.57 -22.64 -31.93
CA GLN A 1027 49.12 -22.82 -31.84
C GLN A 1027 48.73 -23.08 -30.37
N GLU A 1028 47.75 -22.34 -29.87
CA GLU A 1028 47.14 -22.51 -28.56
C GLU A 1028 45.70 -23.01 -28.76
N SER A 1029 45.40 -24.22 -28.27
CA SER A 1029 44.06 -24.82 -28.24
C SER A 1029 43.52 -24.77 -26.82
N LYS A 1030 42.32 -24.22 -26.63
CA LYS A 1030 41.62 -24.17 -25.33
C LYS A 1030 40.27 -24.87 -25.44
N ALA A 1031 39.93 -25.70 -24.45
CA ALA A 1031 38.62 -26.31 -24.34
C ALA A 1031 37.58 -25.28 -23.85
N LYS A 1032 36.39 -25.24 -24.45
CA LYS A 1032 35.33 -24.30 -24.04
C LYS A 1032 34.65 -24.80 -22.76
N GLY A 1033 34.53 -23.92 -21.77
CA GLY A 1033 33.87 -24.26 -20.50
C GLY A 1033 34.69 -25.15 -19.55
N MET A 1034 35.95 -25.47 -19.90
CA MET A 1034 36.85 -26.26 -19.06
C MET A 1034 38.17 -25.51 -18.82
N PRO A 1035 38.78 -25.62 -17.63
CA PRO A 1035 40.08 -25.03 -17.31
C PRO A 1035 41.23 -25.89 -17.90
N GLY A 1036 41.29 -25.98 -19.23
CA GLY A 1036 42.26 -26.81 -19.96
C GLY A 1036 42.74 -26.17 -21.26
N GLU A 1037 44.06 -26.08 -21.41
CA GLU A 1037 44.73 -25.55 -22.60
C GLU A 1037 45.90 -26.44 -23.04
N SER A 1038 46.29 -26.31 -24.30
CA SER A 1038 47.47 -26.98 -24.86
C SER A 1038 48.17 -26.10 -25.89
N LYS A 1039 49.50 -26.02 -25.77
CA LYS A 1039 50.37 -25.13 -26.54
C LYS A 1039 51.31 -25.96 -27.40
N VAL A 1040 51.11 -25.88 -28.71
CA VAL A 1040 51.92 -26.55 -29.72
C VAL A 1040 52.91 -25.56 -30.32
N ASN A 1041 54.19 -25.89 -30.25
CA ASN A 1041 55.26 -25.19 -30.97
C ASN A 1041 55.75 -26.09 -32.11
N SER A 1042 55.86 -25.54 -33.31
CA SER A 1042 56.18 -26.26 -34.54
C SER A 1042 57.45 -25.72 -35.19
N VAL A 1043 58.30 -26.62 -35.68
CA VAL A 1043 59.45 -26.29 -36.55
C VAL A 1043 59.32 -27.08 -37.84
N SER A 1044 59.19 -26.36 -38.96
CA SER A 1044 58.87 -26.91 -40.27
C SER A 1044 60.01 -26.74 -41.26
N VAL A 1045 60.17 -27.71 -42.17
CA VAL A 1045 60.99 -27.60 -43.38
C VAL A 1045 60.19 -28.12 -44.58
N GLY A 1046 60.37 -27.52 -45.75
CA GLY A 1046 59.64 -27.94 -46.95
C GLY A 1046 60.33 -27.58 -48.26
N LEU A 1047 60.05 -28.37 -49.29
CA LEU A 1047 60.51 -28.19 -50.66
C LEU A 1047 59.29 -27.99 -51.57
N TYR A 1048 59.40 -27.11 -52.56
CA TYR A 1048 58.30 -26.76 -53.44
C TYR A 1048 58.75 -26.47 -54.88
N GLY A 1049 57.87 -26.77 -55.84
CA GLY A 1049 58.13 -26.63 -57.27
C GLY A 1049 56.89 -26.20 -58.05
N SER A 1050 57.06 -25.22 -58.93
CA SER A 1050 56.01 -24.60 -59.73
C SER A 1050 56.44 -24.54 -61.20
N HIS A 1051 55.51 -24.80 -62.13
CA HIS A 1051 55.74 -24.68 -63.57
C HIS A 1051 54.55 -23.98 -64.22
N LEU A 1052 54.80 -22.98 -65.06
CA LEU A 1052 53.81 -22.27 -65.87
C LEU A 1052 54.18 -22.41 -67.35
N ALA A 1053 53.39 -23.19 -68.09
CA ALA A 1053 53.60 -23.41 -69.52
C ALA A 1053 53.08 -22.22 -70.34
N ALA A 1054 53.69 -21.99 -71.52
CA ALA A 1054 53.29 -20.94 -72.46
C ALA A 1054 51.85 -21.08 -73.00
N THR A 1055 51.18 -22.21 -72.75
CA THR A 1055 49.76 -22.46 -73.03
C THR A 1055 48.84 -22.09 -71.85
N ASN A 1056 49.35 -21.28 -70.91
CA ASN A 1056 48.68 -20.79 -69.69
C ASN A 1056 48.27 -21.86 -68.67
N TRP A 1057 48.78 -23.10 -68.79
CA TRP A 1057 48.63 -24.14 -67.77
C TRP A 1057 49.68 -24.00 -66.68
N PHE A 1058 49.27 -24.12 -65.41
CA PHE A 1058 50.18 -24.16 -64.27
C PHE A 1058 50.08 -25.47 -63.47
N VAL A 1059 51.22 -25.89 -62.94
CA VAL A 1059 51.37 -27.03 -62.02
C VAL A 1059 52.14 -26.54 -60.80
N ASN A 1060 51.61 -26.80 -59.61
CA ASN A 1060 52.19 -26.45 -58.31
C ASN A 1060 52.24 -27.70 -57.45
N GLY A 1061 53.34 -27.94 -56.73
CA GLY A 1061 53.37 -28.94 -55.67
C GLY A 1061 54.50 -28.75 -54.66
N GLY A 1062 54.35 -29.35 -53.48
CA GLY A 1062 55.36 -29.28 -52.42
C GLY A 1062 55.18 -30.35 -51.36
N VAL A 1063 56.25 -30.59 -50.62
CA VAL A 1063 56.33 -31.54 -49.50
C VAL A 1063 56.90 -30.84 -48.26
N SER A 1064 56.44 -31.26 -47.09
CA SER A 1064 56.76 -30.63 -45.80
C SER A 1064 56.95 -31.69 -44.71
N TYR A 1065 57.95 -31.49 -43.87
CA TYR A 1065 58.12 -32.21 -42.61
C TYR A 1065 58.14 -31.20 -41.47
N THR A 1066 57.36 -31.47 -40.40
CA THR A 1066 57.24 -30.58 -39.24
C THR A 1066 57.43 -31.38 -37.96
N ASN A 1067 58.34 -30.93 -37.09
CA ASN A 1067 58.44 -31.41 -35.70
C ASN A 1067 57.57 -30.53 -34.80
N HIS A 1068 56.92 -31.15 -33.81
CA HIS A 1068 56.06 -30.49 -32.84
C HIS A 1068 56.52 -30.77 -31.40
N SER A 1069 56.45 -29.76 -30.55
CA SER A 1069 56.57 -29.85 -29.10
C SER A 1069 55.29 -29.33 -28.47
N VAL A 1070 54.61 -30.16 -27.68
CA VAL A 1070 53.30 -29.88 -27.10
C VAL A 1070 53.42 -29.86 -25.58
N LYS A 1071 52.95 -28.78 -24.95
CA LYS A 1071 52.75 -28.69 -23.50
C LYS A 1071 51.26 -28.61 -23.20
N THR A 1072 50.79 -29.40 -22.23
CA THR A 1072 49.39 -29.39 -21.78
C THR A 1072 49.32 -28.85 -20.35
N ASP A 1073 48.26 -28.11 -20.06
CA ASP A 1073 47.98 -27.49 -18.77
C ASP A 1073 46.47 -27.58 -18.50
N ARG A 1074 46.03 -28.32 -17.48
CA ARG A 1074 44.62 -28.39 -17.08
C ARG A 1074 44.44 -28.44 -15.57
N THR A 1075 43.24 -28.10 -15.08
CA THR A 1075 42.86 -28.27 -13.66
C THR A 1075 41.72 -29.26 -13.56
N VAL A 1076 41.77 -30.16 -12.57
CA VAL A 1076 40.70 -31.10 -12.23
C VAL A 1076 40.24 -30.86 -10.80
N ALA A 1077 38.95 -31.08 -10.53
CA ALA A 1077 38.36 -30.87 -9.21
C ALA A 1077 37.09 -31.71 -9.02
N ALA A 1078 36.80 -32.06 -7.77
CA ALA A 1078 35.58 -32.69 -7.29
C ALA A 1078 35.40 -32.34 -5.81
N ARG A 1079 34.22 -31.84 -5.42
CA ARG A 1079 33.97 -31.26 -4.07
C ARG A 1079 35.08 -30.25 -3.69
N ASN A 1080 35.65 -30.39 -2.50
CA ASN A 1080 36.79 -29.61 -1.99
C ASN A 1080 38.14 -29.92 -2.67
N ALA A 1081 38.29 -31.07 -3.33
CA ALA A 1081 39.56 -31.56 -3.86
C ALA A 1081 39.86 -30.98 -5.24
N SER A 1082 41.09 -30.53 -5.47
CA SER A 1082 41.56 -30.08 -6.78
C SER A 1082 43.05 -30.33 -7.02
N ALA A 1083 43.43 -30.42 -8.30
CA ALA A 1083 44.81 -30.64 -8.76
C ALA A 1083 45.08 -29.97 -10.12
N ARG A 1084 46.26 -29.38 -10.28
CA ARG A 1084 46.76 -28.83 -11.55
C ARG A 1084 47.66 -29.83 -12.25
N LEU A 1085 47.21 -30.29 -13.42
CA LEU A 1085 47.85 -31.32 -14.21
C LEU A 1085 48.67 -30.72 -15.36
N SER A 1086 49.77 -31.39 -15.68
CA SER A 1086 50.79 -30.91 -16.61
C SER A 1086 51.35 -32.04 -17.45
N GLY A 1087 51.26 -31.92 -18.77
CA GLY A 1087 51.85 -32.87 -19.71
C GLY A 1087 52.87 -32.22 -20.65
N LYS A 1088 53.75 -33.07 -21.21
CA LYS A 1088 54.66 -32.72 -22.30
C LYS A 1088 54.76 -33.89 -23.27
N THR A 1089 54.55 -33.64 -24.56
CA THR A 1089 54.77 -34.64 -25.61
C THR A 1089 55.42 -34.02 -26.84
N SER A 1090 56.02 -34.86 -27.66
CA SER A 1090 56.59 -34.52 -28.96
C SER A 1090 55.83 -35.25 -30.07
N GLY A 1091 55.95 -34.75 -31.29
CA GLY A 1091 55.34 -35.39 -32.45
C GLY A 1091 55.81 -34.83 -33.76
N GLN A 1092 55.25 -35.34 -34.85
CA GLN A 1092 55.68 -35.03 -36.20
C GLN A 1092 54.49 -35.02 -37.18
N THR A 1093 54.53 -34.10 -38.14
CA THR A 1093 53.63 -34.08 -39.29
C THR A 1093 54.41 -34.19 -40.58
N PHE A 1094 54.14 -35.23 -41.36
CA PHE A 1094 54.47 -35.25 -42.79
C PHE A 1094 53.31 -34.66 -43.58
N GLY A 1095 53.59 -33.97 -44.69
CA GLY A 1095 52.52 -33.52 -45.58
C GLY A 1095 52.99 -33.16 -46.98
N MET A 1096 52.01 -33.09 -47.88
CA MET A 1096 52.19 -32.88 -49.32
C MET A 1096 51.01 -32.08 -49.87
N PHE A 1097 51.23 -31.28 -50.92
CA PHE A 1097 50.16 -30.71 -51.73
C PHE A 1097 50.52 -30.71 -53.22
N GLY A 1098 49.49 -30.75 -54.07
CA GLY A 1098 49.58 -30.61 -55.51
C GLY A 1098 48.36 -29.89 -56.06
N GLU A 1099 48.53 -29.03 -57.07
CA GLU A 1099 47.49 -28.22 -57.70
C GLU A 1099 47.81 -28.01 -59.19
N VAL A 1100 46.83 -28.26 -60.06
CA VAL A 1100 46.89 -28.05 -61.51
C VAL A 1100 45.78 -27.07 -61.89
N GLY A 1101 46.08 -26.10 -62.75
CA GLY A 1101 45.09 -25.14 -63.22
C GLY A 1101 45.47 -24.49 -64.54
N LYS A 1102 44.61 -23.60 -65.04
CA LYS A 1102 44.85 -22.88 -66.29
C LYS A 1102 44.35 -21.43 -66.19
N ARG A 1103 45.13 -20.46 -66.67
CA ARG A 1103 44.72 -19.05 -66.75
C ARG A 1103 43.87 -18.76 -67.99
N PHE A 1104 42.80 -17.99 -67.77
CA PHE A 1104 41.97 -17.37 -68.79
C PHE A 1104 41.87 -15.86 -68.51
N GLY A 1105 42.02 -15.02 -69.53
CA GLY A 1105 41.79 -13.58 -69.43
C GLY A 1105 40.44 -13.20 -70.06
N VAL A 1106 39.60 -12.49 -69.32
CA VAL A 1106 38.26 -12.03 -69.76
C VAL A 1106 38.07 -10.58 -69.33
N SER A 1107 37.94 -9.66 -70.29
CA SER A 1107 37.61 -8.23 -70.04
C SER A 1107 38.48 -7.53 -68.98
N GLY A 1108 39.78 -7.84 -68.91
CA GLY A 1108 40.72 -7.27 -67.94
C GLY A 1108 40.77 -7.99 -66.57
N VAL A 1109 39.97 -9.03 -66.37
CA VAL A 1109 40.03 -9.93 -65.22
C VAL A 1109 40.67 -11.25 -65.64
N ASN A 1110 41.66 -11.69 -64.87
CA ASN A 1110 42.27 -13.00 -65.00
C ASN A 1110 41.58 -14.01 -64.05
N ILE A 1111 41.28 -15.17 -64.61
CA ILE A 1111 40.51 -16.26 -63.99
C ILE A 1111 41.41 -17.51 -64.03
N ASP A 1112 41.85 -17.95 -62.86
CA ASP A 1112 42.74 -19.10 -62.66
C ASP A 1112 41.96 -20.23 -61.95
N PRO A 1113 41.10 -21.03 -62.63
CA PRO A 1113 40.54 -22.27 -62.09
C PRO A 1113 41.61 -23.34 -61.87
N SER A 1114 41.45 -24.14 -60.82
CA SER A 1114 42.34 -25.23 -60.45
C SER A 1114 41.65 -26.42 -59.78
N VAL A 1115 42.32 -27.57 -59.84
CA VAL A 1115 42.00 -28.79 -59.09
C VAL A 1115 43.28 -29.31 -58.43
N GLY A 1116 43.17 -29.89 -57.25
CA GLY A 1116 44.35 -30.33 -56.48
C GLY A 1116 44.03 -31.31 -55.37
N ALA A 1117 45.09 -31.69 -54.64
CA ALA A 1117 45.01 -32.52 -53.46
C ALA A 1117 45.97 -32.02 -52.37
N ARG A 1118 45.61 -32.20 -51.10
CA ARG A 1118 46.46 -31.91 -49.93
C ARG A 1118 46.40 -33.07 -48.94
N VAL A 1119 47.56 -33.45 -48.41
CA VAL A 1119 47.71 -34.49 -47.39
C VAL A 1119 48.51 -33.94 -46.22
N ALA A 1120 48.05 -34.21 -45.00
CA ALA A 1120 48.80 -34.01 -43.76
C ALA A 1120 48.57 -35.21 -42.83
N SER A 1121 49.63 -35.84 -42.37
CA SER A 1121 49.60 -37.01 -41.50
C SER A 1121 50.42 -36.71 -40.24
N THR A 1122 49.73 -36.59 -39.12
CA THR A 1122 50.25 -36.07 -37.85
C THR A 1122 50.20 -37.15 -36.79
N ARG A 1123 51.30 -37.39 -36.08
CA ARG A 1123 51.38 -38.30 -34.93
C ARG A 1123 52.06 -37.62 -33.75
N LEU A 1124 51.40 -37.64 -32.59
CA LEU A 1124 51.96 -37.24 -31.30
C LEU A 1124 52.24 -38.50 -30.46
N ASN A 1125 53.29 -38.45 -29.64
CA ASN A 1125 53.64 -39.53 -28.73
C ASN A 1125 52.69 -39.59 -27.52
N ALA A 1126 52.55 -40.77 -26.93
CA ALA A 1126 51.92 -40.91 -25.62
C ALA A 1126 52.73 -40.20 -24.53
N PHE A 1127 52.09 -39.75 -23.46
CA PHE A 1127 52.73 -39.10 -22.33
C PHE A 1127 51.92 -39.27 -21.05
N ASP A 1128 52.61 -39.14 -19.92
CA ASP A 1128 52.00 -39.17 -18.59
C ASP A 1128 51.84 -37.72 -18.07
N GLU A 1129 50.67 -37.39 -17.52
CA GLU A 1129 50.43 -36.10 -16.85
C GLU A 1129 50.87 -36.15 -15.38
N THR A 1130 51.62 -35.14 -14.94
CA THR A 1130 52.02 -34.99 -13.53
C THR A 1130 51.19 -33.92 -12.83
N ASN A 1131 50.79 -34.17 -11.58
CA ASN A 1131 50.30 -33.12 -10.68
C ASN A 1131 51.43 -32.09 -10.41
N ARG A 1132 51.11 -30.80 -10.37
CA ARG A 1132 52.04 -29.71 -10.03
C ARG A 1132 51.99 -29.28 -8.57
N ASP A 1133 50.90 -29.54 -7.89
CA ASP A 1133 50.65 -29.05 -6.54
C ASP A 1133 51.21 -30.03 -5.47
N GLY A 1134 51.76 -31.18 -5.89
CA GLY A 1134 52.43 -32.15 -5.03
C GLY A 1134 52.78 -33.46 -5.77
N GLN A 1135 53.20 -34.47 -5.02
CA GLN A 1135 53.16 -35.86 -5.51
C GLN A 1135 51.71 -36.34 -5.49
N GLY A 1136 51.23 -36.98 -6.56
CA GLY A 1136 49.86 -37.45 -6.65
C GLY A 1136 49.48 -38.04 -8.01
N THR A 1137 48.44 -38.87 -7.99
CA THR A 1137 47.95 -39.73 -9.08
C THR A 1137 46.68 -39.20 -9.75
N ASP A 1138 46.32 -37.93 -9.53
CA ASP A 1138 45.15 -37.25 -10.13
C ASP A 1138 45.25 -37.06 -11.67
N GLY A 1139 46.41 -37.38 -12.27
CA GLY A 1139 46.67 -37.25 -13.71
C GLY A 1139 46.11 -38.39 -14.55
N LEU A 1140 46.33 -38.30 -15.86
CA LEU A 1140 46.09 -39.40 -16.80
C LEU A 1140 47.41 -39.90 -17.42
N LYS A 1141 47.40 -41.18 -17.77
CA LYS A 1141 48.25 -41.73 -18.83
C LYS A 1141 47.56 -41.46 -20.17
N VAL A 1142 48.17 -40.60 -20.98
CA VAL A 1142 47.56 -40.05 -22.21
C VAL A 1142 48.13 -40.77 -23.44
N GLY A 1143 47.26 -41.45 -24.19
CA GLY A 1143 47.64 -42.26 -25.35
C GLY A 1143 48.18 -41.45 -26.53
N SER A 1144 48.86 -42.13 -27.45
CA SER A 1144 49.40 -41.48 -28.65
C SER A 1144 48.30 -41.07 -29.63
N GLN A 1145 48.27 -39.81 -30.03
CA GLN A 1145 47.25 -39.27 -30.93
C GLN A 1145 47.73 -39.31 -32.39
N SER A 1146 46.86 -39.74 -33.30
CA SER A 1146 47.16 -39.81 -34.74
C SER A 1146 46.01 -39.21 -35.55
N GLN A 1147 46.30 -38.25 -36.43
CA GLN A 1147 45.31 -37.54 -37.24
C GLN A 1147 45.82 -37.44 -38.68
N THR A 1148 45.03 -37.94 -39.64
CA THR A 1148 45.36 -37.87 -41.08
C THR A 1148 44.26 -37.12 -41.82
N SER A 1149 44.65 -36.03 -42.47
CA SER A 1149 43.83 -35.23 -43.38
C SER A 1149 44.26 -35.56 -44.81
N THR A 1150 43.30 -35.87 -45.68
CA THR A 1150 43.47 -36.09 -47.11
C THR A 1150 42.32 -35.39 -47.82
N ARG A 1151 42.62 -34.32 -48.55
CA ARG A 1151 41.61 -33.45 -49.16
C ARG A 1151 41.76 -33.39 -50.67
N GLY A 1152 40.65 -33.58 -51.38
CA GLY A 1152 40.51 -33.07 -52.75
C GLY A 1152 40.16 -31.58 -52.69
N VAL A 1153 40.67 -30.79 -53.63
CA VAL A 1153 40.48 -29.33 -53.69
C VAL A 1153 40.02 -28.94 -55.09
N VAL A 1154 38.96 -28.14 -55.20
CA VAL A 1154 38.54 -27.45 -56.43
C VAL A 1154 38.52 -25.96 -56.11
N GLY A 1155 39.12 -25.13 -56.97
CA GLY A 1155 39.26 -23.70 -56.71
C GLY A 1155 39.22 -22.83 -57.96
N VAL A 1156 39.04 -21.53 -57.73
CA VAL A 1156 39.20 -20.48 -58.74
C VAL A 1156 39.76 -19.22 -58.09
N ARG A 1157 40.82 -18.64 -58.66
CA ARG A 1157 41.29 -17.29 -58.30
C ARG A 1157 40.89 -16.30 -59.39
N LEU A 1158 40.14 -15.27 -58.99
CA LEU A 1158 39.87 -14.07 -59.76
C LEU A 1158 40.87 -12.99 -59.34
N TRP A 1159 41.46 -12.28 -60.29
CA TRP A 1159 42.33 -11.14 -60.02
C TRP A 1159 42.42 -10.19 -61.22
N SER A 1160 42.77 -8.93 -60.99
CA SER A 1160 42.88 -7.91 -62.05
C SER A 1160 43.93 -6.87 -61.67
N GLU A 1161 44.68 -6.35 -62.65
CA GLU A 1161 45.60 -5.24 -62.43
C GLU A 1161 44.82 -3.92 -62.50
N VAL A 1162 44.54 -3.31 -61.34
CA VAL A 1162 43.61 -2.16 -61.24
C VAL A 1162 44.31 -0.80 -61.20
N ALA A 1163 45.60 -0.78 -60.89
CA ALA A 1163 46.39 0.45 -60.89
C ALA A 1163 47.86 0.19 -61.25
N SER A 1164 48.40 1.06 -62.10
CA SER A 1164 49.83 1.23 -62.32
C SER A 1164 50.29 2.44 -61.51
N ILE A 1165 51.15 2.19 -60.52
CA ILE A 1165 51.80 3.24 -59.71
C ILE A 1165 53.19 3.51 -60.29
N ALA A 1166 53.82 4.63 -59.91
CA ALA A 1166 55.12 5.03 -60.45
C ALA A 1166 56.23 3.98 -60.19
N GLY A 1167 56.43 3.08 -61.15
CA GLY A 1167 57.34 1.94 -61.05
C GLY A 1167 56.75 0.66 -60.43
N GLY A 1168 55.42 0.47 -60.40
CA GLY A 1168 54.80 -0.69 -59.77
C GLY A 1168 53.35 -0.98 -60.22
N LYS A 1169 52.79 -2.10 -59.76
CA LYS A 1169 51.45 -2.60 -60.07
C LYS A 1169 50.67 -2.92 -58.79
N VAL A 1170 49.34 -2.80 -58.82
CA VAL A 1170 48.44 -3.25 -57.73
C VAL A 1170 47.34 -4.13 -58.31
N ALA A 1171 47.12 -5.30 -57.69
CA ALA A 1171 46.11 -6.26 -58.09
C ALA A 1171 45.34 -6.84 -56.88
N PRO A 1172 44.04 -6.51 -56.67
CA PRO A 1172 43.18 -7.30 -55.81
C PRO A 1172 43.03 -8.72 -56.36
N SER A 1173 42.98 -9.72 -55.47
CA SER A 1173 42.64 -11.09 -55.81
C SER A 1173 41.68 -11.73 -54.81
N LEU A 1174 40.71 -12.48 -55.34
CA LEU A 1174 39.77 -13.31 -54.59
C LEU A 1174 39.96 -14.75 -55.04
N ARG A 1175 40.24 -15.68 -54.12
CA ARG A 1175 40.20 -17.12 -54.37
C ARG A 1175 39.00 -17.71 -53.65
N LEU A 1176 38.17 -18.45 -54.39
CA LEU A 1176 37.14 -19.32 -53.83
C LEU A 1176 37.60 -20.76 -53.99
N SER A 1177 37.37 -21.58 -52.97
CA SER A 1177 37.73 -23.00 -53.00
C SER A 1177 36.78 -23.86 -52.17
N TYR A 1178 36.55 -25.07 -52.68
CA TYR A 1178 35.85 -26.16 -52.02
C TYR A 1178 36.88 -27.28 -51.79
N GLU A 1179 37.01 -27.74 -50.55
CA GLU A 1179 37.81 -28.91 -50.18
C GLU A 1179 36.89 -29.99 -49.61
N HIS A 1180 37.12 -31.25 -50.00
CA HIS A 1180 36.42 -32.41 -49.41
C HIS A 1180 37.42 -33.30 -48.68
N GLU A 1181 37.21 -33.47 -47.37
CA GLU A 1181 38.05 -34.27 -46.47
C GLU A 1181 37.64 -35.75 -46.50
N PHE A 1182 38.55 -36.60 -47.00
CA PHE A 1182 38.42 -38.06 -47.05
C PHE A 1182 38.91 -38.75 -45.77
N GLY A 1183 39.68 -38.07 -44.91
CA GLY A 1183 40.19 -38.61 -43.64
C GLY A 1183 39.12 -38.82 -42.56
N ASN A 1184 39.54 -39.11 -41.32
CA ASN A 1184 38.63 -39.11 -40.18
C ASN A 1184 38.40 -37.67 -39.68
N THR A 1185 37.14 -37.24 -39.56
CA THR A 1185 36.76 -35.89 -39.15
C THR A 1185 36.42 -35.74 -37.66
N GLN A 1186 36.50 -36.82 -36.87
CA GLN A 1186 36.36 -36.78 -35.41
C GLN A 1186 37.63 -37.32 -34.73
N SER A 1187 38.38 -36.43 -34.10
CA SER A 1187 39.56 -36.82 -33.31
C SER A 1187 39.12 -37.60 -32.05
N SER A 1188 39.94 -38.57 -31.64
CA SER A 1188 39.74 -39.37 -30.43
C SER A 1188 41.06 -39.56 -29.70
N LEU A 1189 40.98 -39.82 -28.41
CA LEU A 1189 42.12 -40.02 -27.52
C LEU A 1189 41.77 -41.08 -26.48
N THR A 1190 42.59 -42.12 -26.40
CA THR A 1190 42.50 -43.16 -25.37
C THR A 1190 43.38 -42.78 -24.18
N ASN A 1191 42.81 -42.82 -22.99
CA ASN A 1191 43.39 -42.41 -21.72
C ASN A 1191 43.25 -43.54 -20.68
N ALA A 1192 44.03 -43.46 -19.59
CA ALA A 1192 43.79 -44.24 -18.39
C ALA A 1192 44.05 -43.40 -17.14
N ILE A 1193 43.23 -43.57 -16.10
CA ILE A 1193 43.53 -43.11 -14.74
C ILE A 1193 44.68 -43.97 -14.20
N TYR A 1194 45.57 -43.39 -13.39
CA TYR A 1194 46.63 -44.16 -12.71
C TYR A 1194 46.03 -45.29 -11.86
N GLY A 1195 46.50 -46.52 -12.06
CA GLY A 1195 46.06 -47.71 -11.30
C GLY A 1195 44.70 -48.30 -11.70
N ALA A 1196 43.87 -47.59 -12.48
CA ALA A 1196 42.55 -48.05 -12.87
C ALA A 1196 42.57 -49.34 -13.72
N PRO A 1197 41.54 -50.20 -13.60
CA PRO A 1197 41.52 -51.53 -14.23
C PRO A 1197 41.41 -51.50 -15.77
N SER A 1198 40.95 -50.41 -16.37
CA SER A 1198 40.74 -50.32 -17.82
C SER A 1198 41.13 -48.96 -18.42
N GLN A 1199 41.14 -48.89 -19.76
CA GLN A 1199 41.40 -47.68 -20.53
C GLN A 1199 40.10 -47.19 -21.17
N PHE A 1200 39.92 -45.89 -21.27
CA PHE A 1200 38.72 -45.25 -21.84
C PHE A 1200 39.08 -44.33 -23.00
N THR A 1201 38.12 -44.07 -23.90
CA THR A 1201 38.37 -43.24 -25.11
C THR A 1201 37.40 -42.07 -25.19
N VAL A 1202 37.94 -40.86 -25.03
CA VAL A 1202 37.21 -39.60 -25.21
C VAL A 1202 37.25 -39.12 -26.66
N LYS A 1203 36.17 -38.47 -27.10
CA LYS A 1203 35.97 -37.99 -28.48
C LYS A 1203 35.82 -36.47 -28.54
N GLY A 1204 36.45 -35.89 -29.55
CA GLY A 1204 36.34 -34.48 -29.90
C GLY A 1204 35.10 -34.20 -30.76
N PRO A 1205 34.98 -32.97 -31.29
CA PRO A 1205 33.83 -32.59 -32.08
C PRO A 1205 33.91 -33.25 -33.46
N LYS A 1206 32.81 -33.85 -33.93
CA LYS A 1206 32.70 -34.44 -35.27
C LYS A 1206 32.51 -33.35 -36.32
N LEU A 1207 33.59 -33.03 -37.02
CA LEU A 1207 33.60 -31.96 -38.00
C LEU A 1207 33.08 -32.44 -39.36
N GLY A 1208 32.62 -31.49 -40.18
CA GLY A 1208 32.19 -31.74 -41.56
C GLY A 1208 33.35 -32.14 -42.48
N ARG A 1209 33.01 -32.88 -43.55
CA ARG A 1209 33.95 -33.21 -44.63
C ARG A 1209 34.15 -32.06 -45.60
N ASP A 1210 33.08 -31.34 -45.87
CA ASP A 1210 32.98 -30.31 -46.89
C ASP A 1210 33.37 -28.94 -46.34
N ILE A 1211 34.38 -28.31 -46.97
CA ILE A 1211 35.03 -27.09 -46.49
C ILE A 1211 34.97 -26.04 -47.59
N PHE A 1212 34.40 -24.88 -47.30
CA PHE A 1212 34.38 -23.73 -48.21
C PHE A 1212 35.34 -22.66 -47.68
N THR A 1213 36.29 -22.23 -48.51
CA THR A 1213 37.28 -21.20 -48.15
C THR A 1213 37.27 -20.07 -49.18
N ALA A 1214 37.18 -18.83 -48.69
CA ALA A 1214 37.37 -17.61 -49.46
C ALA A 1214 38.63 -16.88 -48.97
N ASP A 1215 39.66 -16.79 -49.82
CA ASP A 1215 40.86 -15.97 -49.59
C ASP A 1215 40.71 -14.62 -50.33
N LEU A 1216 40.64 -13.50 -49.62
CA LEU A 1216 40.71 -12.16 -50.19
C LEU A 1216 42.11 -11.57 -49.97
N GLY A 1217 42.66 -10.87 -50.96
CA GLY A 1217 43.92 -10.16 -50.79
C GLY A 1217 44.19 -9.07 -51.82
N VAL A 1218 45.25 -8.32 -51.57
CA VAL A 1218 45.80 -7.33 -52.49
C VAL A 1218 47.28 -7.63 -52.67
N ASP A 1219 47.66 -7.96 -53.90
CA ASP A 1219 49.02 -8.17 -54.35
C ASP A 1219 49.58 -6.82 -54.86
N MET A 1220 50.77 -6.41 -54.43
CA MET A 1220 51.40 -5.11 -54.74
C MET A 1220 52.85 -5.30 -55.18
N GLN A 1221 53.25 -4.70 -56.30
CA GLN A 1221 54.64 -4.62 -56.76
C GLN A 1221 55.20 -3.23 -56.49
N ILE A 1222 56.27 -3.14 -55.71
CA ILE A 1222 56.93 -1.90 -55.29
C ILE A 1222 58.34 -1.89 -55.89
N LYS A 1223 58.50 -1.21 -57.04
CA LYS A 1223 59.64 -1.42 -57.97
C LYS A 1223 59.64 -2.86 -58.52
N LYS A 1224 60.46 -3.14 -59.54
CA LYS A 1224 60.52 -4.49 -60.16
C LYS A 1224 61.13 -5.59 -59.28
N GLN A 1225 61.51 -5.28 -58.04
CA GLN A 1225 62.25 -6.15 -57.11
C GLN A 1225 61.42 -6.63 -55.91
N LEU A 1226 60.50 -5.83 -55.38
CA LEU A 1226 59.72 -6.17 -54.18
C LEU A 1226 58.25 -6.42 -54.54
N GLU A 1227 57.73 -7.57 -54.15
CA GLU A 1227 56.30 -7.91 -54.15
C GLU A 1227 55.83 -8.07 -52.70
N VAL A 1228 54.70 -7.45 -52.35
CA VAL A 1228 54.05 -7.57 -51.04
C VAL A 1228 52.58 -7.93 -51.25
N ARG A 1229 52.08 -8.90 -50.50
CA ARG A 1229 50.67 -9.28 -50.46
C ARG A 1229 50.14 -9.12 -49.03
N LEU A 1230 49.00 -8.47 -48.90
CA LEU A 1230 48.15 -8.50 -47.71
C LEU A 1230 46.91 -9.34 -48.03
N GLY A 1231 46.39 -10.09 -47.06
CA GLY A 1231 45.15 -10.82 -47.27
C GLY A 1231 44.56 -11.43 -46.00
N GLY A 1232 43.28 -11.77 -46.08
CA GLY A 1232 42.52 -12.49 -45.07
C GLY A 1232 41.73 -13.63 -45.69
N ASN A 1233 41.48 -14.67 -44.90
CA ASN A 1233 40.71 -15.84 -45.35
C ASN A 1233 39.61 -16.19 -44.35
N VAL A 1234 38.45 -16.56 -44.87
CA VAL A 1234 37.37 -17.21 -44.10
C VAL A 1234 37.26 -18.65 -44.59
N SER A 1235 37.26 -19.61 -43.67
CA SER A 1235 37.09 -21.04 -43.95
C SER A 1235 35.99 -21.59 -43.07
N VAL A 1236 35.01 -22.29 -43.66
CA VAL A 1236 33.85 -22.85 -42.95
C VAL A 1236 33.56 -24.28 -43.36
N ARG A 1237 33.18 -25.10 -42.39
CA ARG A 1237 32.56 -26.42 -42.55
C ARG A 1237 31.54 -26.65 -41.44
N LYS A 1238 30.73 -27.70 -41.53
CA LYS A 1238 29.87 -28.10 -40.41
C LYS A 1238 30.73 -28.31 -39.15
N GLY A 1239 30.44 -27.59 -38.08
CA GLY A 1239 31.18 -27.68 -36.81
C GLY A 1239 32.50 -26.89 -36.71
N GLU A 1240 32.96 -26.18 -37.75
CA GLU A 1240 34.17 -25.35 -37.64
C GLU A 1240 34.07 -24.07 -38.49
N SER A 1241 34.36 -22.93 -37.86
CA SER A 1241 34.57 -21.65 -38.53
C SER A 1241 35.94 -21.09 -38.17
N ALA A 1242 36.70 -20.67 -39.19
CA ALA A 1242 38.05 -20.14 -39.03
C ALA A 1242 38.25 -18.83 -39.80
N LEU A 1243 38.90 -17.86 -39.16
CA LEU A 1243 39.28 -16.57 -39.72
C LEU A 1243 40.80 -16.41 -39.62
N GLY A 1244 41.44 -16.15 -40.75
CA GLY A 1244 42.88 -15.92 -40.86
C GLY A 1244 43.21 -14.57 -41.49
N GLY A 1245 44.37 -14.02 -41.14
CA GLY A 1245 44.94 -12.81 -41.72
C GLY A 1245 46.44 -12.92 -41.84
N GLY A 1246 47.04 -12.36 -42.88
CA GLY A 1246 48.48 -12.48 -43.07
C GLY A 1246 49.09 -11.55 -44.10
N ILE A 1247 50.41 -11.48 -44.02
CA ILE A 1247 51.28 -10.77 -44.95
C ILE A 1247 52.24 -11.78 -45.61
N SER A 1248 52.62 -11.50 -46.85
CA SER A 1248 53.81 -12.11 -47.45
C SER A 1248 54.58 -11.10 -48.29
N ALA A 1249 55.90 -11.09 -48.15
CA ALA A 1249 56.81 -10.27 -48.94
C ALA A 1249 57.81 -11.16 -49.70
N LYS A 1250 58.18 -10.73 -50.90
CA LYS A 1250 59.07 -11.44 -51.82
C LYS A 1250 60.03 -10.43 -52.44
N TYR A 1251 61.33 -10.64 -52.28
CA TYR A 1251 62.38 -9.80 -52.86
C TYR A 1251 63.15 -10.59 -53.93
N ARG A 1252 63.26 -10.02 -55.13
CA ARG A 1252 64.07 -10.54 -56.25
C ARG A 1252 65.45 -9.90 -56.19
N PHE A 1253 66.50 -10.72 -56.18
CA PHE A 1253 67.90 -10.28 -56.16
C PHE A 1253 68.43 -9.98 -57.57
#